data_AF-A0A952BCJ3-F1
#
_entry.id   AF-A0A952BCJ3-F1
#
_cell.length_a   1.000
_cell.length_b   1.000
_cell.length_c   1.000
_cell.angle_alpha   90.00
_cell.angle_beta   90.00
_cell.angle_gamma   90.00
#
_symmetry.space_group_name_H-M   'P 1'
#
loop_
_entity.id
_entity.type
_entity.pdbx_description
1 polymer ?
#
loop_
_entity_poly.entity_id
_entity_poly.type
_entity_poly.pdbx_seq_one_letter_code
_entity_poly.pdbx_strand_id
1 'polypeptide(L)'
;MATMRLPGLLSGIDTAKIVEQLMMLQRRTLMTWETRKSLWEEKQTALSDIEGKLTSLRTTLRALSDASELKAYSVSSSDKDFVTAEATNDAFESSHNIVVNRLATAERWVHTTGKEYAEDYVGEGTFIYSYNHLETNITTTATTTLEELVGLINNDADNPGVTASLLNFNDAYHLVLSGKDAGGDYGISVNTGSTEVWTAGTELTKSSDNATLRTLITDLDQFGGTLGAGTPTITIAGDDHDGNAITPVDLVITSNTKISHIIGEINDAFDGVAKATLVNGKIVLTDDTDGASGLSVTLTYNANGSAATFTPPVMARSTTGDAVTADLAGFAEANFSKTQSALDSEIRVDGYPFPQAGIAEVQTLSKVTSTSGGTFTLTYNGETTTALAHDATTDTIENALEALSNIDAGDITVSGLRLNQAGDMTFTFLDNAGDVNMLTLDSSALTPSESSNYTMTETTKGNNYGWIRRSSNTIDDVISGITLHLHDVTGSSGEDITLTRDIDSLKDKINLMVTKYNSTVEYVKEKTGYNEHLATAGILMGDYVVSTLQYKLREPLIERTKGFIEDIDEYLMPVQLGLELDRDGVLSFNENTFDEAVANDYMGVLAILGADKSGSSTSNTVGFYGASNSYTTAGEYDVQVTVSGGVVTSAQIRLSSESTYRNMIIGGSIITGISSYDTNGDPDYAEHSLQLNVDLSVDGDYTATVRVKQGFTGKIEDQIDKMLKATVGTLIINQDRVEDQIDIFEDKIELEEYRLIKAEDRLVARFARLEKTLVLLQNQMAAASILGM
;
A
#
# COMPACT_ATOMS: atom_id res chain seq x y z
N MET A 1 8.09 -69.64 20.84
CA MET A 1 8.75 -70.54 21.83
C MET A 1 10.23 -70.55 21.54
N ALA A 2 11.06 -70.04 22.45
CA ALA A 2 12.50 -70.01 22.32
C ALA A 2 13.09 -71.41 22.57
N THR A 3 13.47 -72.11 21.50
CA THR A 3 14.33 -73.28 21.60
C THR A 3 15.78 -72.81 21.69
N MET A 4 16.39 -72.87 22.89
CA MET A 4 17.83 -72.71 23.06
C MET A 4 18.56 -73.77 22.22
N ARG A 5 19.16 -73.34 21.10
CA ARG A 5 20.15 -74.12 20.33
C ARG A 5 21.51 -73.69 20.86
N LEU A 6 22.15 -74.54 21.65
CA LEU A 6 23.55 -74.35 22.08
C LEU A 6 24.44 -74.95 20.99
N PRO A 7 25.09 -74.14 20.12
CA PRO A 7 25.88 -74.66 19.01
C PRO A 7 27.20 -75.24 19.52
N GLY A 8 27.60 -76.42 19.02
CA GLY A 8 29.00 -76.84 19.01
C GLY A 8 29.57 -77.54 20.25
N LEU A 9 28.74 -77.92 21.25
CA LEU A 9 29.29 -78.54 22.47
C LEU A 9 29.70 -80.03 22.31
N LEU A 10 29.24 -80.74 21.26
CA LEU A 10 29.40 -82.20 21.13
C LEU A 10 30.28 -82.69 19.95
N SER A 11 30.41 -81.91 18.86
CA SER A 11 31.28 -82.28 17.71
C SER A 11 32.61 -81.52 17.66
N GLY A 12 32.75 -80.43 18.42
CA GLY A 12 33.89 -79.51 18.34
C GLY A 12 33.90 -78.60 17.09
N ILE A 13 32.84 -78.60 16.28
CA ILE A 13 32.73 -77.77 15.06
C ILE A 13 31.80 -76.58 15.34
N ASP A 14 32.32 -75.36 15.15
CA ASP A 14 31.58 -74.10 15.25
C ASP A 14 30.72 -73.87 14.00
N THR A 15 29.56 -74.53 13.97
CA THR A 15 28.62 -74.47 12.84
C THR A 15 28.03 -73.07 12.63
N ALA A 16 27.96 -72.25 13.68
CA ALA A 16 27.51 -70.86 13.56
C ALA A 16 28.49 -70.04 12.71
N LYS A 17 29.80 -70.16 12.96
CA LYS A 17 30.82 -69.51 12.12
C LYS A 17 30.83 -70.00 10.67
N ILE A 18 30.56 -71.28 10.44
CA ILE A 18 30.50 -71.83 9.06
C ILE A 18 29.28 -71.26 8.31
N VAL A 19 28.12 -71.18 8.96
CA VAL A 19 26.93 -70.55 8.39
C VAL A 19 27.21 -69.08 8.08
N GLU A 20 27.82 -68.34 9.01
CA GLU A 20 28.20 -66.94 8.81
C GLU A 20 29.15 -66.77 7.61
N GLN A 21 30.19 -67.60 7.50
CA GLN A 21 31.12 -67.58 6.36
C GLN A 21 30.45 -67.89 5.01
N LEU A 22 29.51 -68.82 4.97
CA LEU A 22 28.73 -69.13 3.77
C LEU A 22 27.77 -67.99 3.41
N MET A 23 27.15 -67.38 4.40
CA MET A 23 26.29 -66.21 4.21
C MET A 23 27.08 -64.99 3.71
N MET A 24 28.31 -64.78 4.18
CA MET A 24 29.19 -63.72 3.67
C MET A 24 29.47 -63.86 2.17
N LEU A 25 29.67 -65.08 1.66
CA LEU A 25 29.85 -65.31 0.22
C LEU A 25 28.58 -65.00 -0.57
N GLN A 26 27.41 -65.38 -0.03
CA GLN A 26 26.12 -65.13 -0.68
C GLN A 26 25.74 -63.64 -0.70
N ARG A 27 26.16 -62.87 0.32
CA ARG A 27 25.93 -61.40 0.39
C ARG A 27 26.67 -60.58 -0.67
N ARG A 28 27.63 -61.15 -1.41
CA ARG A 28 28.36 -60.43 -2.49
C ARG A 28 27.44 -59.88 -3.57
N THR A 29 26.39 -60.62 -3.92
CA THR A 29 25.43 -60.18 -4.93
C THR A 29 24.60 -59.00 -4.42
N LEU A 30 24.14 -59.05 -3.18
CA LEU A 30 23.46 -57.94 -2.51
C LEU A 30 24.34 -56.69 -2.51
N MET A 31 25.59 -56.80 -2.04
CA MET A 31 26.54 -55.69 -2.00
C MET A 31 26.79 -55.08 -3.41
N THR A 32 26.75 -55.90 -4.46
CA THR A 32 26.88 -55.39 -5.84
C THR A 32 25.68 -54.54 -6.24
N TRP A 33 24.45 -54.94 -5.86
CA TRP A 33 23.25 -54.15 -6.13
C TRP A 33 23.19 -52.89 -5.28
N GLU A 34 23.54 -52.96 -4.00
CA GLU A 34 23.67 -51.79 -3.12
C GLU A 34 24.67 -50.78 -3.66
N THR A 35 25.84 -51.23 -4.12
CA THR A 35 26.85 -50.35 -4.74
C THR A 35 26.33 -49.71 -6.02
N ARG A 36 25.59 -50.47 -6.85
CA ARG A 36 24.98 -49.93 -8.06
C ARG A 36 23.91 -48.89 -7.72
N LYS A 37 23.00 -49.19 -6.80
CA LYS A 37 21.99 -48.26 -6.33
C LYS A 37 22.63 -46.94 -5.89
N SER A 38 23.63 -47.01 -5.02
CA SER A 38 24.35 -45.83 -4.52
C SER A 38 24.96 -44.98 -5.65
N LEU A 39 25.51 -45.60 -6.71
CA LEU A 39 26.01 -44.87 -7.87
C LEU A 39 24.89 -44.13 -8.64
N TRP A 40 23.71 -44.74 -8.77
CA TRP A 40 22.58 -44.10 -9.46
C TRP A 40 21.91 -43.02 -8.61
N GLU A 41 21.86 -43.17 -7.28
CA GLU A 41 21.46 -42.10 -6.35
C GLU A 41 22.39 -40.89 -6.44
N GLU A 42 23.71 -41.11 -6.58
CA GLU A 42 24.68 -40.03 -6.80
C GLU A 42 24.45 -39.33 -8.15
N LYS A 43 24.10 -40.08 -9.21
CA LYS A 43 23.69 -39.50 -10.51
C LYS A 43 22.43 -38.65 -10.36
N GLN A 44 21.42 -39.14 -9.66
CA GLN A 44 20.16 -38.43 -9.45
C GLN A 44 20.39 -37.12 -8.69
N THR A 45 21.24 -37.15 -7.68
CA THR A 45 21.67 -35.96 -6.94
C THR A 45 22.36 -34.96 -7.86
N ALA A 46 23.31 -35.42 -8.69
CA ALA A 46 24.02 -34.55 -9.62
C ALA A 46 23.11 -33.92 -10.70
N LEU A 47 22.12 -34.65 -11.20
CA LEU A 47 21.11 -34.11 -12.13
C LEU A 47 20.22 -33.06 -11.45
N SER A 48 19.80 -33.31 -10.21
CA SER A 48 18.99 -32.37 -9.41
C SER A 48 19.77 -31.08 -9.09
N ASP A 49 21.07 -31.18 -8.82
CA ASP A 49 21.94 -30.00 -8.65
C ASP A 49 22.07 -29.20 -9.96
N ILE A 50 22.15 -29.87 -11.11
CA ILE A 50 22.14 -29.21 -12.43
C ILE A 50 20.82 -28.46 -12.63
N GLU A 51 19.67 -29.10 -12.34
CA GLU A 51 18.37 -28.46 -12.41
C GLU A 51 18.30 -27.21 -11.52
N GLY A 52 18.78 -27.27 -10.28
CA GLY A 52 18.84 -26.12 -9.37
C GLY A 52 19.72 -24.98 -9.89
N LYS A 53 20.87 -25.32 -10.49
CA LYS A 53 21.78 -24.35 -11.13
C LYS A 53 21.17 -23.70 -12.37
N LEU A 54 20.54 -24.50 -13.23
CA LEU A 54 19.81 -24.00 -14.41
C LEU A 54 18.63 -23.12 -14.02
N THR A 55 17.89 -23.48 -12.98
CA THR A 55 16.81 -22.65 -12.44
C THR A 55 17.34 -21.31 -11.93
N SER A 56 18.48 -21.32 -11.23
CA SER A 56 19.13 -20.09 -10.75
C SER A 56 19.62 -19.21 -11.90
N LEU A 57 20.25 -19.80 -12.92
CA LEU A 57 20.68 -19.11 -14.14
C LEU A 57 19.49 -18.53 -14.91
N ARG A 58 18.42 -19.31 -15.07
CA ARG A 58 17.18 -18.86 -15.71
C ARG A 58 16.63 -17.61 -15.05
N THR A 59 16.57 -17.57 -13.71
CA THR A 59 16.09 -16.38 -12.99
C THR A 59 16.93 -15.14 -13.30
N THR A 60 18.26 -15.27 -13.38
CA THR A 60 19.13 -14.14 -13.74
C THR A 60 19.01 -13.73 -15.20
N LEU A 61 18.74 -14.68 -16.11
CA LEU A 61 18.50 -14.40 -17.52
C LEU A 61 17.17 -13.66 -17.73
N ARG A 62 16.11 -14.05 -16.99
CA ARG A 62 14.80 -13.36 -16.99
C ARG A 62 14.92 -11.89 -16.60
N ALA A 63 15.76 -11.57 -15.63
CA ALA A 63 16.02 -10.19 -15.24
C ALA A 63 16.74 -9.36 -16.34
N LEU A 64 17.23 -10.02 -17.39
CA LEU A 64 17.92 -9.44 -18.54
C LEU A 64 17.18 -9.68 -19.87
N SER A 65 16.03 -10.36 -19.86
CA SER A 65 15.35 -10.80 -21.09
C SER A 65 14.35 -9.79 -21.63
N ASP A 66 14.10 -8.69 -20.91
CA ASP A 66 13.20 -7.60 -21.32
C ASP A 66 13.92 -6.24 -21.33
N ALA A 67 14.19 -5.74 -22.53
CA ALA A 67 14.89 -4.48 -22.77
C ALA A 67 14.17 -3.26 -22.17
N SER A 68 12.84 -3.30 -22.03
CA SER A 68 12.07 -2.20 -21.45
C SER A 68 12.29 -2.08 -19.94
N GLU A 69 12.46 -3.22 -19.27
CA GLU A 69 12.81 -3.31 -17.83
C GLU A 69 14.32 -3.06 -17.58
N LEU A 70 15.15 -3.16 -18.62
CA LEU A 70 16.56 -2.81 -18.55
C LEU A 70 16.84 -1.32 -18.74
N LYS A 71 15.87 -0.56 -19.26
CA LYS A 71 15.95 0.89 -19.40
C LYS A 71 15.72 1.55 -18.03
N ALA A 72 16.76 1.53 -17.21
CA ALA A 72 16.75 2.10 -15.87
C ALA A 72 17.49 3.44 -15.80
N TYR A 73 17.02 4.32 -14.92
CA TYR A 73 17.59 5.63 -14.68
C TYR A 73 17.94 5.80 -13.21
N SER A 74 19.10 6.39 -12.96
CA SER A 74 19.53 6.85 -11.65
C SER A 74 19.18 8.33 -11.50
N VAL A 75 18.54 8.66 -10.38
CA VAL A 75 18.13 10.02 -10.04
C VAL A 75 19.02 10.53 -8.91
N SER A 76 19.56 11.73 -9.09
CA SER A 76 20.27 12.46 -8.04
C SER A 76 19.60 13.81 -7.79
N SER A 77 19.63 14.25 -6.54
CA SER A 77 19.21 15.60 -6.12
C SER A 77 20.42 16.30 -5.52
N SER A 78 20.58 17.61 -5.80
CA SER A 78 21.59 18.44 -5.14
C SER A 78 21.38 18.50 -3.63
N ASP A 79 20.13 18.50 -3.17
CA ASP A 79 19.76 18.42 -1.75
C ASP A 79 18.45 17.65 -1.54
N LYS A 80 18.56 16.48 -0.91
CA LYS A 80 17.45 15.55 -0.67
C LYS A 80 16.52 15.99 0.46
N ASP A 81 16.95 16.95 1.29
CA ASP A 81 16.12 17.45 2.39
C ASP A 81 14.98 18.35 1.85
N PHE A 82 15.13 18.90 0.64
CA PHE A 82 14.12 19.74 -0.01
C PHE A 82 13.34 19.00 -1.10
N VAL A 83 14.03 18.32 -2.02
CA VAL A 83 13.40 17.65 -3.16
C VAL A 83 14.10 16.33 -3.46
N THR A 84 13.31 15.28 -3.64
CA THR A 84 13.77 14.00 -4.22
C THR A 84 12.97 13.66 -5.46
N ALA A 85 13.44 12.73 -6.26
CA ALA A 85 12.71 12.28 -7.44
C ALA A 85 12.93 10.79 -7.73
N GLU A 86 11.95 10.21 -8.38
CA GLU A 86 11.98 8.86 -8.95
C GLU A 86 11.75 8.96 -10.46
N ALA A 87 12.30 8.02 -11.23
CA ALA A 87 12.13 7.98 -12.68
C ALA A 87 11.63 6.62 -13.15
N THR A 88 10.72 6.66 -14.12
CA THR A 88 10.23 5.49 -14.81
C THR A 88 11.19 5.09 -15.95
N ASN A 89 10.99 3.90 -16.51
CA ASN A 89 11.72 3.44 -17.69
C ASN A 89 11.41 4.27 -18.95
N ASP A 90 10.34 5.06 -18.97
CA ASP A 90 9.98 5.98 -20.06
C ASP A 90 10.67 7.34 -19.97
N ALA A 91 11.41 7.61 -18.89
CA ALA A 91 12.15 8.84 -18.73
C ALA A 91 13.28 8.98 -19.78
N PHE A 92 13.88 10.17 -19.80
CA PHE A 92 15.03 10.52 -20.63
C PHE A 92 16.10 11.20 -19.78
N GLU A 93 17.36 11.03 -20.17
CA GLU A 93 18.46 11.74 -19.50
C GLU A 93 18.23 13.25 -19.56
N SER A 94 18.25 13.87 -18.40
CA SER A 94 17.84 15.27 -18.23
C SER A 94 18.40 15.80 -16.91
N SER A 95 18.45 17.13 -16.80
CA SER A 95 18.75 17.82 -15.57
C SER A 95 17.74 18.95 -15.46
N HIS A 96 17.09 19.05 -14.30
CA HIS A 96 16.01 19.97 -14.04
C HIS A 96 16.26 20.73 -12.74
N ASN A 97 16.19 22.06 -12.78
CA ASN A 97 16.23 22.87 -11.58
C ASN A 97 14.81 23.06 -11.04
N ILE A 98 14.59 22.67 -9.78
CA ILE A 98 13.30 22.67 -9.12
C ILE A 98 13.31 23.73 -8.02
N VAL A 99 12.44 24.72 -8.13
CA VAL A 99 12.22 25.69 -7.04
C VAL A 99 10.88 25.37 -6.40
N VAL A 100 10.85 25.21 -5.08
CA VAL A 100 9.65 25.01 -4.28
C VAL A 100 9.38 26.28 -3.48
N ASN A 101 8.26 26.96 -3.73
CA ASN A 101 7.83 28.15 -2.98
C ASN A 101 7.03 27.77 -1.73
N ARG A 102 6.22 26.72 -1.87
CA ARG A 102 5.28 26.29 -0.84
C ARG A 102 4.96 24.82 -1.04
N LEU A 103 4.78 24.10 0.07
CA LEU A 103 4.26 22.74 0.07
C LEU A 103 2.73 22.73 0.08
N ALA A 104 2.15 21.67 -0.47
CA ALA A 104 0.75 21.39 -0.30
C ALA A 104 0.46 21.09 1.18
N THR A 105 -0.59 21.69 1.73
CA THR A 105 -1.05 21.47 3.10
C THR A 105 -2.49 20.98 3.12
N ALA A 106 -2.84 20.17 4.11
CA ALA A 106 -4.21 19.77 4.39
C ALA A 106 -4.89 20.75 5.35
N GLU A 107 -6.21 20.87 5.26
CA GLU A 107 -6.98 21.77 6.11
C GLU A 107 -7.21 21.19 7.51
N ARG A 108 -7.17 22.06 8.53
CA ARG A 108 -7.45 21.71 9.92
C ARG A 108 -8.26 22.76 10.65
N TRP A 109 -9.40 22.33 11.18
CA TRP A 109 -10.34 23.15 11.92
C TRP A 109 -10.43 22.68 13.37
N VAL A 110 -10.48 23.63 14.30
CA VAL A 110 -10.63 23.36 15.74
C VAL A 110 -11.85 24.12 16.25
N HIS A 111 -12.79 23.41 16.85
CA HIS A 111 -13.95 24.04 17.47
C HIS A 111 -13.49 24.96 18.60
N THR A 112 -13.96 26.21 18.69
CA THR A 112 -13.38 27.25 19.55
C THR A 112 -13.81 27.16 21.01
N THR A 113 -15.06 26.78 21.31
CA THR A 113 -15.56 26.77 22.70
C THR A 113 -15.21 25.51 23.48
N GLY A 114 -15.14 24.36 22.80
CA GLY A 114 -15.02 23.03 23.42
C GLY A 114 -16.22 22.65 24.31
N LYS A 115 -16.09 21.50 24.98
CA LYS A 115 -16.94 20.99 26.07
C LYS A 115 -16.09 20.71 27.30
N GLU A 116 -16.65 20.72 28.51
CA GLU A 116 -15.86 20.53 29.74
C GLU A 116 -15.32 19.09 29.82
N TYR A 117 -16.12 18.11 29.36
CA TYR A 117 -15.78 16.70 29.32
C TYR A 117 -16.01 16.09 27.93
N ALA A 118 -15.33 14.98 27.61
CA ALA A 118 -15.53 14.26 26.35
C ALA A 118 -16.89 13.52 26.30
N GLU A 119 -17.44 13.23 27.48
CA GLU A 119 -18.75 12.60 27.67
C GLU A 119 -19.91 13.61 27.65
N ASP A 120 -19.61 14.91 27.55
CA ASP A 120 -20.65 15.93 27.45
C ASP A 120 -21.46 15.74 26.18
N TYR A 121 -22.79 15.88 26.30
CA TYR A 121 -23.68 15.70 25.17
C TYR A 121 -23.56 16.84 24.16
N VAL A 122 -23.49 16.46 22.89
CA VAL A 122 -23.52 17.40 21.77
C VAL A 122 -24.94 17.77 21.37
N GLY A 123 -25.96 17.01 21.79
CA GLY A 123 -27.37 17.27 21.47
C GLY A 123 -27.87 16.57 20.20
N GLU A 124 -29.19 16.49 20.05
CA GLU A 124 -29.87 15.89 18.89
C GLU A 124 -29.82 16.84 17.69
N GLY A 125 -29.50 16.30 16.50
CA GLY A 125 -29.45 17.11 15.28
C GLY A 125 -28.65 16.44 14.17
N THR A 126 -28.46 17.16 13.06
CA THR A 126 -27.56 16.74 11.98
C THR A 126 -26.34 17.65 11.94
N PHE A 127 -25.14 17.09 11.86
CA PHE A 127 -23.89 17.79 11.58
C PHE A 127 -23.54 17.63 10.11
N ILE A 128 -23.48 18.73 9.36
CA ILE A 128 -23.23 18.71 7.92
C ILE A 128 -21.90 19.40 7.63
N TYR A 129 -20.98 18.66 7.01
CA TYR A 129 -19.71 19.20 6.54
C TYR A 129 -19.48 18.79 5.09
N SER A 130 -18.64 19.53 4.38
CA SER A 130 -18.15 19.11 3.07
C SER A 130 -16.64 19.10 3.00
N TYR A 131 -16.12 18.20 2.17
CA TYR A 131 -14.70 18.04 1.88
C TYR A 131 -14.55 17.48 0.46
N ASN A 132 -13.58 17.99 -0.31
CA ASN A 132 -13.41 17.66 -1.73
C ASN A 132 -14.73 17.86 -2.53
N HIS A 133 -15.46 18.94 -2.23
CA HIS A 133 -16.77 19.28 -2.81
C HIS A 133 -17.90 18.25 -2.58
N LEU A 134 -17.71 17.28 -1.68
CA LEU A 134 -18.73 16.31 -1.28
C LEU A 134 -19.28 16.66 0.10
N GLU A 135 -20.60 16.74 0.22
CA GLU A 135 -21.31 17.00 1.49
C GLU A 135 -21.66 15.69 2.19
N THR A 136 -21.44 15.66 3.51
CA THR A 136 -21.69 14.50 4.40
C THR A 136 -22.51 14.93 5.59
N ASN A 137 -23.46 14.07 5.99
CA ASN A 137 -24.42 14.33 7.04
C ASN A 137 -24.25 13.32 8.19
N ILE A 138 -23.91 13.80 9.37
CA ILE A 138 -23.77 12.98 10.58
C ILE A 138 -24.95 13.26 11.50
N THR A 139 -25.79 12.25 11.74
CA THR A 139 -26.95 12.40 12.64
C THR A 139 -26.57 12.06 14.08
N THR A 140 -26.90 12.93 15.03
CA THR A 140 -26.72 12.73 16.47
C THR A 140 -28.06 12.65 17.19
N THR A 141 -28.05 12.04 18.37
CA THR A 141 -29.22 11.94 19.27
C THR A 141 -29.01 12.81 20.51
N ALA A 142 -30.06 13.01 21.30
CA ALA A 142 -29.99 13.80 22.53
C ALA A 142 -28.95 13.28 23.55
N THR A 143 -28.56 12.00 23.45
CA THR A 143 -27.58 11.35 24.31
C THR A 143 -26.22 11.15 23.65
N THR A 144 -26.01 11.64 22.41
CA THR A 144 -24.72 11.50 21.73
C THR A 144 -23.68 12.37 22.43
N THR A 145 -22.56 11.77 22.84
CA THR A 145 -21.43 12.47 23.48
C THR A 145 -20.49 13.08 22.45
N LEU A 146 -19.59 13.96 22.89
CA LEU A 146 -18.53 14.52 22.06
C LEU A 146 -17.56 13.43 21.54
N GLU A 147 -17.21 12.45 22.37
CA GLU A 147 -16.41 11.29 21.94
C GLU A 147 -17.16 10.43 20.90
N GLU A 148 -18.46 10.19 21.10
CA GLU A 148 -19.27 9.44 20.14
C GLU A 148 -19.40 10.19 18.80
N LEU A 149 -19.49 11.52 18.80
CA LEU A 149 -19.50 12.32 17.57
C LEU A 149 -18.21 12.14 16.76
N VAL A 150 -17.04 12.08 17.41
CA VAL A 150 -15.77 11.75 16.75
C VAL A 150 -15.83 10.36 16.11
N GLY A 151 -16.38 9.39 16.86
CA GLY A 151 -16.60 8.04 16.36
C GLY A 151 -17.54 8.00 15.15
N LEU A 152 -18.64 8.76 15.18
CA LEU A 152 -19.61 8.85 14.09
C LEU A 152 -18.97 9.41 12.82
N ILE A 153 -18.19 10.50 12.91
CA ILE A 153 -17.51 11.07 11.74
C ILE A 153 -16.48 10.07 11.18
N ASN A 154 -15.60 9.53 12.01
CA ASN A 154 -14.49 8.68 11.54
C ASN A 154 -14.93 7.33 10.97
N ASN A 155 -16.08 6.80 11.43
CA ASN A 155 -16.59 5.50 11.00
C ASN A 155 -17.78 5.63 10.03
N ASP A 156 -18.12 6.84 9.59
CA ASP A 156 -19.15 7.04 8.57
C ASP A 156 -18.69 6.45 7.23
N ALA A 157 -19.57 5.68 6.59
CA ALA A 157 -19.24 5.01 5.32
C ALA A 157 -19.12 5.99 4.15
N ASP A 158 -19.78 7.16 4.26
CA ASP A 158 -19.79 8.24 3.27
C ASP A 158 -18.80 9.36 3.66
N ASN A 159 -17.85 9.08 4.57
CA ASN A 159 -16.82 10.04 4.94
C ASN A 159 -15.86 10.29 3.76
N PRO A 160 -15.79 11.52 3.22
CA PRO A 160 -15.02 11.87 2.03
C PRO A 160 -13.51 12.00 2.27
N GLY A 161 -13.04 11.76 3.50
CA GLY A 161 -11.62 11.86 3.88
C GLY A 161 -11.32 12.82 5.03
N VAL A 162 -12.30 13.14 5.89
CA VAL A 162 -12.10 13.98 7.08
C VAL A 162 -11.87 13.09 8.31
N THR A 163 -10.79 13.36 9.05
CA THR A 163 -10.53 12.73 10.34
C THR A 163 -10.95 13.66 11.48
N ALA A 164 -11.80 13.17 12.37
CA ALA A 164 -12.18 13.83 13.62
C ALA A 164 -11.30 13.37 14.80
N SER A 165 -10.98 14.27 15.72
CA SER A 165 -10.29 13.96 16.97
C SER A 165 -10.63 14.96 18.08
N LEU A 166 -10.20 14.70 19.32
CA LEU A 166 -10.36 15.61 20.44
C LEU A 166 -9.02 16.21 20.86
N LEU A 167 -9.01 17.53 21.05
CA LEU A 167 -7.90 18.29 21.62
C LEU A 167 -8.29 18.82 22.99
N ASN A 168 -7.57 18.46 24.05
CA ASN A 168 -7.77 19.04 25.38
C ASN A 168 -6.88 20.28 25.55
N PHE A 169 -7.51 21.45 25.68
CA PHE A 169 -6.85 22.73 25.86
C PHE A 169 -7.76 23.68 26.67
N ASN A 170 -7.20 24.56 27.50
CA ASN A 170 -7.96 25.51 28.33
C ASN A 170 -9.09 24.88 29.18
N ASP A 171 -8.83 23.71 29.78
CA ASP A 171 -9.80 22.96 30.59
C ASP A 171 -11.08 22.55 29.82
N ALA A 172 -10.98 22.40 28.49
CA ALA A 172 -12.06 21.94 27.63
C ALA A 172 -11.55 20.99 26.52
N TYR A 173 -12.43 20.10 26.05
CA TYR A 173 -12.25 19.22 24.91
C TYR A 173 -12.83 19.85 23.65
N HIS A 174 -11.98 20.05 22.65
CA HIS A 174 -12.31 20.67 21.37
C HIS A 174 -12.36 19.62 20.26
N LEU A 175 -13.43 19.62 19.46
CA LEU A 175 -13.49 18.83 18.24
C LEU A 175 -12.50 19.38 17.22
N VAL A 176 -11.62 18.52 16.70
CA VAL A 176 -10.68 18.85 15.63
C VAL A 176 -11.05 18.05 14.39
N LEU A 177 -11.23 18.74 13.26
CA LEU A 177 -11.44 18.14 11.95
C LEU A 177 -10.20 18.36 11.10
N SER A 178 -9.64 17.30 10.54
CA SER A 178 -8.46 17.34 9.67
C SER A 178 -8.74 16.67 8.34
N GLY A 179 -8.44 17.33 7.23
CA GLY A 179 -8.48 16.74 5.91
C GLY A 179 -7.38 15.70 5.75
N LYS A 180 -7.66 14.60 5.05
CA LYS A 180 -6.67 13.55 4.75
C LYS A 180 -5.67 14.00 3.69
N ASP A 181 -6.17 14.63 2.65
CA ASP A 181 -5.42 15.07 1.48
C ASP A 181 -5.12 16.58 1.56
N ALA A 182 -3.98 16.96 1.00
CA ALA A 182 -3.52 18.34 0.87
C ALA A 182 -4.06 18.96 -0.43
N GLY A 183 -3.94 20.29 -0.57
CA GLY A 183 -4.29 21.00 -1.81
C GLY A 183 -5.55 21.84 -1.72
N GLY A 184 -5.62 22.93 -2.48
CA GLY A 184 -6.70 23.93 -2.39
C GLY A 184 -8.10 23.39 -2.62
N ASP A 185 -8.23 22.30 -3.39
CA ASP A 185 -9.52 21.61 -3.65
C ASP A 185 -10.05 20.87 -2.40
N TYR A 186 -9.17 20.50 -1.47
CA TYR A 186 -9.48 19.69 -0.30
C TYR A 186 -9.83 20.54 0.92
N GLY A 187 -10.66 21.55 0.68
CA GLY A 187 -11.15 22.42 1.74
C GLY A 187 -12.22 21.74 2.60
N ILE A 188 -12.22 21.98 3.92
CA ILE A 188 -13.31 21.64 4.82
C ILE A 188 -14.24 22.86 4.92
N SER A 189 -15.54 22.64 4.77
CA SER A 189 -16.55 23.63 5.15
C SER A 189 -17.67 22.99 5.96
N VAL A 190 -18.29 23.76 6.85
CA VAL A 190 -19.43 23.31 7.67
C VAL A 190 -20.67 24.04 7.21
N ASN A 191 -21.74 23.31 6.87
CA ASN A 191 -22.99 23.91 6.40
C ASN A 191 -23.79 24.46 7.59
N THR A 192 -23.74 25.78 7.75
CA THR A 192 -24.26 26.51 8.90
C THR A 192 -25.78 26.70 8.88
N GLY A 193 -26.45 26.50 7.74
CA GLY A 193 -27.89 26.67 7.60
C GLY A 193 -28.71 25.46 8.06
N SER A 194 -28.05 24.34 8.31
CA SER A 194 -28.69 23.03 8.51
C SER A 194 -28.04 22.19 9.63
N THR A 195 -27.01 22.73 10.29
CA THR A 195 -26.37 22.03 11.40
C THR A 195 -27.08 22.32 12.72
N GLU A 196 -27.57 21.27 13.38
CA GLU A 196 -28.44 21.35 14.57
C GLU A 196 -27.76 20.86 15.86
N VAL A 197 -26.48 20.50 15.78
CA VAL A 197 -25.70 19.87 16.87
C VAL A 197 -24.97 20.95 17.69
N TRP A 198 -24.50 20.58 18.88
CA TRP A 198 -23.67 21.32 19.86
C TRP A 198 -24.39 22.17 20.92
N THR A 199 -25.70 22.35 20.80
CA THR A 199 -26.58 23.00 21.79
C THR A 199 -27.54 21.97 22.38
N ALA A 200 -27.07 21.19 23.36
CA ALA A 200 -27.98 20.36 24.16
C ALA A 200 -28.99 21.30 24.88
N GLY A 201 -30.22 21.35 24.40
CA GLY A 201 -31.30 22.08 25.03
C GLY A 201 -31.58 21.46 26.40
N THR A 202 -31.13 22.11 27.47
CA THR A 202 -31.61 21.80 28.81
C THR A 202 -32.82 22.67 29.07
N GLU A 203 -34.02 22.11 28.87
CA GLU A 203 -35.23 22.71 29.42
C GLU A 203 -35.17 22.64 30.95
N LEU A 204 -34.77 23.74 31.60
CA LEU A 204 -35.23 24.11 32.94
C LEU A 204 -34.79 25.54 33.29
N THR A 205 -35.72 26.49 33.23
CA THR A 205 -35.57 27.83 33.82
C THR A 205 -35.86 27.79 35.32
N LYS A 206 -35.10 28.54 36.13
CA LYS A 206 -35.51 28.91 37.49
C LYS A 206 -35.92 30.38 37.49
N SER A 207 -37.22 30.65 37.66
CA SER A 207 -37.77 32.01 37.81
C SER A 207 -37.09 33.05 36.91
N SER A 208 -37.27 32.90 35.61
CA SER A 208 -36.82 33.82 34.54
C SER A 208 -35.31 33.98 34.29
N ASP A 209 -34.42 33.26 34.98
CA ASP A 209 -32.99 33.20 34.63
C ASP A 209 -32.52 31.76 34.30
N ASN A 210 -31.54 31.64 33.40
CA ASN A 210 -30.89 30.38 33.02
C ASN A 210 -30.07 29.82 34.20
N ALA A 211 -30.25 28.54 34.54
CA ALA A 211 -29.39 27.86 35.52
C ALA A 211 -28.04 27.52 34.88
N THR A 212 -26.92 27.92 35.50
CA THR A 212 -25.58 27.56 35.05
C THR A 212 -25.07 26.29 35.75
N LEU A 213 -24.19 25.54 35.06
CA LEU A 213 -23.53 24.30 35.52
C LEU A 213 -22.70 24.47 36.82
N ARG A 214 -22.44 25.69 37.29
CA ARG A 214 -21.73 25.96 38.56
C ARG A 214 -22.64 26.04 39.79
N THR A 215 -23.87 25.52 39.72
CA THR A 215 -24.67 25.36 40.94
C THR A 215 -24.27 24.06 41.66
N LEU A 216 -23.10 24.09 42.29
CA LEU A 216 -22.66 23.07 43.23
C LEU A 216 -23.62 23.02 44.42
N ILE A 217 -24.18 21.84 44.71
CA ILE A 217 -24.89 21.53 45.95
C ILE A 217 -23.95 21.50 47.19
N THR A 218 -22.71 21.97 47.07
CA THR A 218 -21.90 22.26 48.27
C THR A 218 -22.29 23.57 48.96
N ASP A 219 -23.15 24.40 48.37
CA ASP A 219 -23.78 25.52 49.08
C ASP A 219 -25.07 25.07 49.79
N LEU A 220 -24.88 24.22 50.81
CA LEU A 220 -25.81 24.05 51.92
C LEU A 220 -25.73 25.25 52.88
N ASP A 221 -25.69 26.48 52.34
CA ASP A 221 -25.79 27.72 53.10
C ASP A 221 -27.25 28.00 53.55
N GLN A 222 -28.20 27.15 53.17
CA GLN A 222 -29.58 27.19 53.66
C GLN A 222 -29.79 26.59 55.07
N PHE A 223 -28.76 26.02 55.71
CA PHE A 223 -28.83 25.68 57.14
C PHE A 223 -28.52 26.90 58.01
N GLY A 224 -29.55 27.65 58.38
CA GLY A 224 -29.47 28.57 59.51
C GLY A 224 -29.54 27.81 60.83
N GLY A 225 -28.48 27.89 61.65
CA GLY A 225 -28.49 27.49 63.07
C GLY A 225 -27.41 26.50 63.49
N THR A 226 -26.98 26.58 64.75
CA THR A 226 -26.11 25.56 65.37
C THR A 226 -26.94 24.31 65.65
N LEU A 227 -26.44 23.11 65.34
CA LEU A 227 -27.01 21.86 65.84
C LEU A 227 -26.92 21.89 67.38
N GLY A 228 -27.98 22.37 68.03
CA GLY A 228 -28.12 22.39 69.49
C GLY A 228 -28.31 21.00 70.06
N ALA A 229 -28.70 20.88 71.34
CA ALA A 229 -28.79 19.62 72.07
C ALA A 229 -29.88 18.60 71.61
N GLY A 230 -30.38 18.69 70.38
CA GLY A 230 -31.36 17.78 69.78
C GLY A 230 -30.76 16.87 68.70
N THR A 231 -31.46 15.79 68.36
CA THR A 231 -31.08 14.83 67.29
C THR A 231 -32.04 14.96 66.11
N PRO A 232 -31.84 15.96 65.22
CA PRO A 232 -32.74 16.14 64.08
C PRO A 232 -32.69 14.93 63.14
N THR A 233 -33.82 14.57 62.55
CA THR A 233 -33.90 13.48 61.57
C THR A 233 -34.53 13.96 60.27
N ILE A 234 -34.22 13.27 59.17
CA ILE A 234 -35.03 13.30 57.95
C ILE A 234 -35.74 11.94 57.86
N THR A 235 -37.07 11.97 57.91
CA THR A 235 -37.89 10.80 57.64
C THR A 235 -38.05 10.64 56.13
N ILE A 236 -37.67 9.48 55.63
CA ILE A 236 -37.86 9.04 54.25
C ILE A 236 -39.10 8.14 54.25
N ALA A 237 -40.10 8.50 53.45
CA ALA A 237 -41.32 7.72 53.24
C ALA A 237 -41.72 7.79 51.76
N GLY A 238 -42.69 7.00 51.32
CA GLY A 238 -43.11 6.99 49.93
C GLY A 238 -44.00 5.81 49.60
N ASP A 239 -44.28 5.61 48.32
CA ASP A 239 -45.04 4.49 47.78
C ASP A 239 -44.19 3.74 46.74
N ASP A 240 -44.34 2.42 46.64
CA ASP A 240 -43.67 1.55 45.66
C ASP A 240 -44.29 1.68 44.24
N HIS A 241 -43.78 0.90 43.28
CA HIS A 241 -44.29 0.84 41.90
C HIS A 241 -45.82 0.64 41.84
N ASP A 242 -46.36 -0.21 42.70
CA ASP A 242 -47.80 -0.53 42.76
C ASP A 242 -48.61 0.53 43.53
N GLY A 243 -47.95 1.55 44.09
CA GLY A 243 -48.55 2.61 44.88
C GLY A 243 -48.83 2.22 46.34
N ASN A 244 -48.19 1.18 46.87
CA ASN A 244 -48.26 0.82 48.29
C ASN A 244 -47.21 1.55 49.10
N ALA A 245 -47.59 2.08 50.26
CA ALA A 245 -46.67 2.81 51.12
C ALA A 245 -45.52 1.93 51.64
N ILE A 246 -44.28 2.41 51.49
CA ILE A 246 -43.09 1.78 52.07
C ILE A 246 -42.99 2.03 53.58
N THR A 247 -42.18 1.23 54.27
CA THR A 247 -41.91 1.45 55.71
C THR A 247 -41.00 2.67 55.87
N PRO A 248 -41.39 3.72 56.62
CA PRO A 248 -40.57 4.92 56.75
C PRO A 248 -39.26 4.68 57.50
N VAL A 249 -38.19 5.36 57.09
CA VAL A 249 -36.86 5.29 57.69
C VAL A 249 -36.41 6.67 58.14
N ASP A 250 -35.88 6.78 59.37
CA ASP A 250 -35.38 8.03 59.93
C ASP A 250 -33.84 8.10 59.83
N LEU A 251 -33.33 9.00 58.98
CA LEU A 251 -31.92 9.33 58.94
C LEU A 251 -31.60 10.41 59.98
N VAL A 252 -30.75 10.08 60.96
CA VAL A 252 -30.25 11.05 61.93
C VAL A 252 -29.27 12.02 61.26
N ILE A 253 -29.52 13.31 61.43
CA ILE A 253 -28.71 14.39 60.88
C ILE A 253 -27.64 14.81 61.88
N THR A 254 -26.39 14.72 61.45
CA THR A 254 -25.20 15.15 62.19
C THR A 254 -24.43 16.19 61.38
N SER A 255 -23.40 16.79 61.97
CA SER A 255 -22.49 17.71 61.25
C SER A 255 -21.76 17.06 60.07
N ASN A 256 -21.80 15.74 59.95
CA ASN A 256 -21.10 14.97 58.91
C ASN A 256 -22.07 14.30 57.91
N THR A 257 -23.38 14.55 58.01
CA THR A 257 -24.36 13.93 57.10
C THR A 257 -24.26 14.56 55.71
N LYS A 258 -24.14 13.72 54.67
CA LYS A 258 -24.01 14.11 53.25
C LYS A 258 -25.19 13.60 52.43
N ILE A 259 -25.35 14.11 51.21
CA ILE A 259 -26.38 13.63 50.26
C ILE A 259 -26.19 12.17 49.90
N SER A 260 -24.96 11.66 49.83
CA SER A 260 -24.71 10.23 49.65
C SER A 260 -25.32 9.38 50.77
N HIS A 261 -25.46 9.91 52.00
CA HIS A 261 -26.16 9.21 53.08
C HIS A 261 -27.68 9.25 52.88
N ILE A 262 -28.23 10.37 52.41
CA ILE A 262 -29.67 10.46 52.07
C ILE A 262 -30.00 9.49 50.92
N ILE A 263 -29.17 9.45 49.88
CA ILE A 263 -29.33 8.52 48.75
C ILE A 263 -29.17 7.07 49.20
N GLY A 264 -28.20 6.78 50.08
CA GLY A 264 -28.05 5.46 50.68
C GLY A 264 -29.32 5.02 51.40
N GLU A 265 -29.85 5.86 52.30
CA GLU A 265 -31.05 5.55 53.07
C GLU A 265 -32.33 5.49 52.21
N ILE A 266 -32.43 6.28 51.12
CA ILE A 266 -33.51 6.11 50.14
C ILE A 266 -33.37 4.75 49.45
N ASN A 267 -32.17 4.39 48.98
CA ASN A 267 -31.97 3.07 48.37
C ASN A 267 -32.29 1.92 49.34
N ASP A 268 -31.92 2.06 50.61
CA ASP A 268 -32.19 1.05 51.63
C ASP A 268 -33.70 0.98 51.96
N ALA A 269 -34.41 2.11 51.99
CA ALA A 269 -35.85 2.16 52.22
C ALA A 269 -36.67 1.59 51.04
N PHE A 270 -36.11 1.62 49.83
CA PHE A 270 -36.70 1.09 48.60
C PHE A 270 -35.99 -0.19 48.10
N ASP A 271 -35.25 -0.90 48.97
CA ASP A 271 -34.43 -2.06 48.59
C ASP A 271 -35.24 -3.11 47.81
N GLY A 272 -34.76 -3.45 46.62
CA GLY A 272 -35.40 -4.37 45.68
C GLY A 272 -36.58 -3.82 44.87
N VAL A 273 -36.92 -2.53 45.00
CA VAL A 273 -38.09 -1.91 44.34
C VAL A 273 -37.71 -0.75 43.43
N ALA A 274 -36.82 0.14 43.87
CA ALA A 274 -36.39 1.31 43.08
C ALA A 274 -34.98 1.75 43.49
N LYS A 275 -34.28 2.41 42.58
CA LYS A 275 -32.90 2.87 42.81
C LYS A 275 -32.77 4.39 42.75
N ALA A 276 -32.34 4.99 43.85
CA ALA A 276 -31.99 6.41 43.94
C ALA A 276 -30.54 6.65 43.50
N THR A 277 -30.35 7.57 42.56
CA THR A 277 -29.02 8.04 42.10
C THR A 277 -28.97 9.56 42.08
N LEU A 278 -27.76 10.12 42.16
CA LEU A 278 -27.55 11.56 41.95
C LEU A 278 -27.19 11.78 40.48
N VAL A 279 -28.09 12.39 39.72
CA VAL A 279 -27.88 12.71 38.30
C VAL A 279 -28.06 14.22 38.15
N ASN A 280 -27.01 14.90 37.68
CA ASN A 280 -27.02 16.34 37.41
C ASN A 280 -27.55 17.20 38.58
N GLY A 281 -27.08 16.90 39.80
CA GLY A 281 -27.48 17.61 41.02
C GLY A 281 -28.88 17.30 41.53
N LYS A 282 -29.59 16.33 40.95
CA LYS A 282 -30.92 15.88 41.40
C LYS A 282 -30.85 14.47 41.94
N ILE A 283 -31.59 14.19 43.03
CA ILE A 283 -31.86 12.81 43.43
C ILE A 283 -32.95 12.29 42.49
N VAL A 284 -32.58 11.34 41.63
CA VAL A 284 -33.48 10.66 40.71
C VAL A 284 -33.77 9.29 41.28
N LEU A 285 -35.05 8.98 41.50
CA LEU A 285 -35.50 7.66 41.89
C LEU A 285 -36.01 6.94 40.63
N THR A 286 -35.32 5.88 40.24
CA THR A 286 -35.64 5.08 39.05
C THR A 286 -36.38 3.83 39.46
N ASP A 287 -37.54 3.60 38.84
CA ASP A 287 -38.29 2.36 38.91
C ASP A 287 -37.72 1.36 37.90
N ASP A 288 -37.33 0.18 38.35
CA ASP A 288 -36.78 -0.87 37.48
C ASP A 288 -37.87 -1.88 37.02
N THR A 289 -39.15 -1.58 37.25
CA THR A 289 -40.29 -2.42 36.86
C THR A 289 -41.10 -1.80 35.72
N ASP A 290 -41.31 -2.56 34.64
CA ASP A 290 -42.07 -2.10 33.46
C ASP A 290 -43.56 -1.87 33.78
N GLY A 291 -44.07 -0.65 33.53
CA GLY A 291 -45.50 -0.34 33.68
C GLY A 291 -45.80 1.10 34.08
N ALA A 292 -47.09 1.41 34.29
CA ALA A 292 -47.50 2.68 34.88
C ALA A 292 -47.15 2.67 36.38
N SER A 293 -46.27 3.56 36.80
CA SER A 293 -45.71 3.55 38.15
C SER A 293 -46.42 4.53 39.10
N GLY A 294 -46.76 4.04 40.30
CA GLY A 294 -47.22 4.81 41.45
C GLY A 294 -46.09 5.33 42.35
N LEU A 295 -44.83 5.08 41.97
CA LEU A 295 -43.64 5.32 42.80
C LEU A 295 -43.55 6.77 43.28
N SER A 296 -43.37 6.94 44.59
CA SER A 296 -43.27 8.25 45.22
C SER A 296 -42.21 8.24 46.32
N VAL A 297 -41.49 9.35 46.52
CA VAL A 297 -40.60 9.53 47.67
C VAL A 297 -40.83 10.90 48.29
N THR A 298 -40.92 10.92 49.62
CA THR A 298 -41.16 12.10 50.45
C THR A 298 -40.08 12.17 51.51
N LEU A 299 -39.42 13.32 51.59
CA LEU A 299 -38.45 13.63 52.65
C LEU A 299 -39.06 14.63 53.60
N THR A 300 -39.14 14.30 54.88
CA THR A 300 -39.68 15.18 55.91
C THR A 300 -38.62 15.48 56.97
N TYR A 301 -38.33 16.75 57.19
CA TYR A 301 -37.40 17.15 58.25
C TYR A 301 -38.10 17.22 59.60
N ASN A 302 -37.50 16.59 60.60
CA ASN A 302 -37.95 16.63 61.99
C ASN A 302 -36.85 17.23 62.86
N ALA A 303 -37.11 18.42 63.41
CA ALA A 303 -36.13 19.15 64.20
C ALA A 303 -35.77 18.45 65.51
N ASN A 304 -36.67 17.66 66.10
CA ASN A 304 -36.45 16.86 67.33
C ASN A 304 -35.69 17.61 68.44
N GLY A 305 -36.06 18.87 68.69
CA GLY A 305 -35.44 19.74 69.70
C GLY A 305 -34.20 20.52 69.24
N SER A 306 -33.75 20.34 68.00
CA SER A 306 -32.73 21.18 67.34
C SER A 306 -33.32 22.53 66.89
N ALA A 307 -32.50 23.58 66.91
CA ALA A 307 -32.85 24.90 66.38
C ALA A 307 -32.62 25.01 64.86
N ALA A 308 -32.10 23.96 64.21
CA ALA A 308 -31.89 23.92 62.78
C ALA A 308 -33.24 23.85 62.04
N THR A 309 -33.39 24.63 60.97
CA THR A 309 -34.53 24.58 60.05
C THR A 309 -34.07 24.03 58.71
N PHE A 310 -34.75 23.02 58.19
CA PHE A 310 -34.54 22.49 56.85
C PHE A 310 -35.89 22.37 56.14
N THR A 311 -36.00 22.97 54.95
CA THR A 311 -37.14 22.75 54.06
C THR A 311 -36.63 21.91 52.90
N PRO A 312 -36.93 20.61 52.84
CA PRO A 312 -36.57 19.77 51.71
C PRO A 312 -37.14 20.38 50.42
N PRO A 313 -36.40 20.37 49.30
CA PRO A 313 -36.97 20.78 48.02
C PRO A 313 -38.16 19.88 47.68
N VAL A 314 -39.19 20.46 47.05
CA VAL A 314 -40.33 19.68 46.53
C VAL A 314 -39.79 18.81 45.39
N MET A 315 -39.83 17.50 45.56
CA MET A 315 -39.40 16.56 44.52
C MET A 315 -40.39 16.62 43.35
N ALA A 316 -39.91 16.95 42.16
CA ALA A 316 -40.73 16.98 40.94
C ALA A 316 -40.84 15.57 40.35
N ARG A 317 -42.06 15.13 40.02
CA ARG A 317 -42.31 13.90 39.25
C ARG A 317 -42.29 14.23 37.76
N SER A 318 -41.59 13.44 36.95
CA SER A 318 -41.63 13.53 35.48
C SER A 318 -41.90 12.14 34.91
N THR A 319 -42.83 12.06 33.95
CA THR A 319 -43.04 10.89 33.10
C THR A 319 -42.57 11.28 31.71
N THR A 320 -41.49 10.66 31.22
CA THR A 320 -40.80 11.11 30.01
C THR A 320 -41.59 10.76 28.74
N GLY A 321 -41.90 11.79 27.95
CA GLY A 321 -42.42 11.67 26.59
C GLY A 321 -43.01 12.98 26.12
N ASP A 322 -42.18 13.87 25.55
CA ASP A 322 -42.55 14.82 24.48
C ASP A 322 -41.29 15.54 23.96
N ALA A 323 -41.36 15.98 22.69
CA ALA A 323 -40.25 16.35 21.80
C ALA A 323 -39.66 17.76 22.03
N VAL A 324 -38.36 17.93 21.72
CA VAL A 324 -37.60 19.19 21.81
C VAL A 324 -37.33 19.78 20.43
N THR A 325 -37.44 21.11 20.30
CA THR A 325 -37.10 21.88 19.08
C THR A 325 -35.66 22.39 19.21
N ALA A 326 -34.79 22.10 18.24
CA ALA A 326 -33.39 22.55 18.22
C ALA A 326 -33.27 24.03 17.77
N ASP A 327 -32.36 24.77 18.40
CA ASP A 327 -32.00 26.15 18.02
C ASP A 327 -30.65 26.14 17.28
N LEU A 328 -30.65 26.67 16.05
CA LEU A 328 -29.63 26.50 14.98
C LEU A 328 -28.27 27.21 15.22
N ALA A 329 -28.00 27.78 16.40
CA ALA A 329 -26.87 28.70 16.60
C ALA A 329 -25.54 28.05 17.07
N GLY A 330 -25.53 26.74 17.37
CA GLY A 330 -24.44 26.08 18.11
C GLY A 330 -23.18 25.70 17.33
N PHE A 331 -23.26 25.52 16.00
CA PHE A 331 -22.19 24.91 15.20
C PHE A 331 -22.01 25.58 13.84
N ALA A 332 -21.93 26.92 13.84
CA ALA A 332 -21.60 27.67 12.64
C ALA A 332 -20.09 27.58 12.34
N GLU A 333 -19.67 27.84 11.09
CA GLU A 333 -18.27 27.98 10.66
C GLU A 333 -17.50 28.98 11.55
N ALA A 334 -18.16 30.04 12.02
CA ALA A 334 -17.59 31.00 12.97
C ALA A 334 -17.20 30.40 14.34
N ASN A 335 -17.72 29.20 14.68
CA ASN A 335 -17.38 28.48 15.91
C ASN A 335 -16.15 27.58 15.72
N PHE A 336 -15.55 27.57 14.53
CA PHE A 336 -14.29 26.89 14.26
C PHE A 336 -13.18 27.90 13.96
N SER A 337 -12.00 27.66 14.52
CA SER A 337 -10.79 28.33 14.10
C SER A 337 -10.08 27.45 13.08
N LYS A 338 -9.90 27.98 11.87
CA LYS A 338 -9.05 27.37 10.84
C LYS A 338 -7.59 27.53 11.28
N THR A 339 -6.99 26.44 11.74
CA THR A 339 -5.60 26.42 12.23
C THR A 339 -4.59 26.09 11.15
N GLN A 340 -5.04 25.52 10.03
CA GLN A 340 -4.25 25.28 8.82
C GLN A 340 -5.19 25.29 7.61
N SER A 341 -4.82 26.02 6.55
CA SER A 341 -5.57 26.03 5.29
C SER A 341 -5.12 24.90 4.38
N ALA A 342 -6.04 24.34 3.59
CA ALA A 342 -5.64 23.51 2.48
C ALA A 342 -5.09 24.39 1.36
N LEU A 343 -3.85 24.13 0.94
CA LEU A 343 -3.15 24.92 -0.06
C LEU A 343 -2.46 23.98 -1.04
N ASP A 344 -2.40 24.39 -2.30
CA ASP A 344 -1.58 23.70 -3.30
C ASP A 344 -0.09 23.94 -3.05
N SER A 345 0.71 22.93 -3.41
CA SER A 345 2.14 23.11 -3.62
C SER A 345 2.37 24.07 -4.78
N GLU A 346 3.49 24.79 -4.71
CA GLU A 346 3.88 25.76 -5.74
C GLU A 346 5.32 25.49 -6.13
N ILE A 347 5.51 25.00 -7.36
CA ILE A 347 6.84 24.68 -7.89
C ILE A 347 7.14 25.41 -9.20
N ARG A 348 8.42 25.57 -9.49
CA ARG A 348 8.94 25.91 -10.83
C ARG A 348 9.90 24.82 -11.24
N VAL A 349 9.83 24.49 -12.53
CA VAL A 349 10.81 23.65 -13.21
C VAL A 349 11.49 24.50 -14.26
N ASP A 350 12.77 24.29 -14.47
CA ASP A 350 13.56 25.00 -15.48
C ASP A 350 12.89 25.00 -16.87
N GLY A 351 13.01 26.13 -17.58
CA GLY A 351 12.39 26.29 -18.90
C GLY A 351 10.86 26.48 -18.88
N TYR A 352 10.21 26.52 -17.71
CA TYR A 352 8.81 26.92 -17.60
C TYR A 352 8.62 28.33 -18.18
N PRO A 353 7.84 28.49 -19.26
CA PRO A 353 7.66 29.78 -19.89
C PRO A 353 6.96 30.71 -18.91
N PHE A 354 7.55 31.86 -18.59
CA PHE A 354 6.89 32.91 -17.82
C PHE A 354 5.81 33.56 -18.69
N PRO A 355 4.53 33.17 -18.62
CA PRO A 355 3.53 33.76 -19.47
C PRO A 355 3.05 34.99 -18.69
N GLN A 356 3.70 36.13 -18.94
CA GLN A 356 3.31 37.45 -18.42
C GLN A 356 3.72 37.72 -16.95
N ALA A 357 4.17 38.94 -16.67
CA ALA A 357 4.38 39.40 -15.29
C ALA A 357 3.06 39.30 -14.53
N GLY A 358 3.12 38.95 -13.24
CA GLY A 358 1.95 38.93 -12.37
C GLY A 358 1.18 40.25 -12.50
N ILE A 359 -0.14 40.15 -12.56
CA ILE A 359 -1.02 41.30 -12.56
C ILE A 359 -1.53 41.42 -11.13
N ALA A 360 -1.05 42.44 -10.41
CA ALA A 360 -1.63 42.89 -9.16
C ALA A 360 -3.15 43.07 -9.29
N GLU A 361 -3.91 42.55 -8.34
CA GLU A 361 -5.33 42.85 -8.28
C GLU A 361 -5.54 44.32 -7.89
N VAL A 362 -6.47 44.98 -8.58
CA VAL A 362 -6.83 46.37 -8.29
C VAL A 362 -8.32 46.49 -8.05
N GLN A 363 -8.69 46.85 -6.83
CA GLN A 363 -10.06 47.17 -6.44
C GLN A 363 -10.19 48.69 -6.27
N THR A 364 -11.30 49.28 -6.73
CA THR A 364 -11.57 50.71 -6.59
C THR A 364 -12.85 50.97 -5.85
N LEU A 365 -12.76 51.87 -4.88
CA LEU A 365 -13.93 52.43 -4.22
C LEU A 365 -14.33 53.69 -4.96
N SER A 366 -15.32 53.55 -5.83
CA SER A 366 -15.89 54.68 -6.54
C SER A 366 -16.96 55.38 -5.70
N LYS A 367 -16.95 56.71 -5.73
CA LYS A 367 -17.92 57.56 -5.03
C LYS A 367 -18.26 58.81 -5.84
N VAL A 368 -19.53 59.23 -5.79
CA VAL A 368 -20.04 60.33 -6.63
C VAL A 368 -19.80 61.73 -6.02
N THR A 369 -19.71 61.86 -4.68
CA THR A 369 -19.47 63.14 -3.99
C THR A 369 -18.54 63.00 -2.77
N SER A 370 -18.06 64.13 -2.22
CA SER A 370 -17.21 64.15 -1.03
C SER A 370 -17.97 63.82 0.26
N THR A 371 -17.30 63.21 1.22
CA THR A 371 -17.85 62.94 2.57
C THR A 371 -17.42 64.05 3.53
N SER A 372 -18.35 64.57 4.34
CA SER A 372 -18.13 65.76 5.19
C SER A 372 -17.88 65.44 6.67
N GLY A 373 -18.10 64.19 7.09
CA GLY A 373 -17.89 63.72 8.46
C GLY A 373 -18.15 62.22 8.61
N GLY A 374 -17.90 61.68 9.81
CA GLY A 374 -18.19 60.29 10.18
C GLY A 374 -16.99 59.34 10.15
N THR A 375 -17.27 58.04 10.29
CA THR A 375 -16.28 56.94 10.25
C THR A 375 -16.76 55.79 9.36
N PHE A 376 -15.83 54.96 8.90
CA PHE A 376 -16.09 53.75 8.11
C PHE A 376 -15.17 52.59 8.52
N THR A 377 -15.50 51.37 8.13
CA THR A 377 -14.64 50.20 8.27
C THR A 377 -14.52 49.44 6.96
N LEU A 378 -13.39 48.76 6.77
CA LEU A 378 -13.17 47.84 5.66
C LEU A 378 -13.06 46.42 6.21
N THR A 379 -13.71 45.47 5.55
CA THR A 379 -13.63 44.05 5.90
C THR A 379 -13.04 43.26 4.75
N TYR A 380 -12.02 42.46 5.04
CA TYR A 380 -11.37 41.53 4.12
C TYR A 380 -11.39 40.14 4.75
N ASN A 381 -11.90 39.14 4.03
CA ASN A 381 -11.93 37.73 4.47
C ASN A 381 -12.34 37.52 5.95
N GLY A 382 -13.39 38.22 6.40
CA GLY A 382 -13.94 38.10 7.76
C GLY A 382 -13.32 39.00 8.82
N GLU A 383 -12.13 39.56 8.59
CA GLU A 383 -11.46 40.48 9.51
C GLU A 383 -11.79 41.94 9.14
N THR A 384 -12.04 42.77 10.16
CA THR A 384 -12.52 44.15 9.97
C THR A 384 -11.55 45.15 10.59
N THR A 385 -11.21 46.20 9.86
CA THR A 385 -10.35 47.27 10.37
C THR A 385 -11.00 47.97 11.57
N THR A 386 -10.18 48.59 12.42
CA THR A 386 -10.71 49.59 13.36
C THR A 386 -11.41 50.74 12.61
N ALA A 387 -12.28 51.49 13.30
CA ALA A 387 -13.04 52.58 12.68
C ALA A 387 -12.10 53.69 12.14
N LEU A 388 -12.14 53.91 10.83
CA LEU A 388 -11.36 54.90 10.11
C LEU A 388 -12.16 56.20 9.94
N ALA A 389 -11.54 57.35 10.20
CA ALA A 389 -12.19 58.66 10.02
C ALA A 389 -12.43 58.98 8.53
N HIS A 390 -13.51 59.71 8.22
CA HIS A 390 -13.86 60.10 6.84
C HIS A 390 -12.75 60.85 6.06
N ASP A 391 -11.76 61.44 6.74
CA ASP A 391 -10.63 62.17 6.16
C ASP A 391 -9.28 61.47 6.34
N ALA A 392 -9.28 60.20 6.78
CA ALA A 392 -8.11 59.36 6.97
C ALA A 392 -7.18 59.36 5.74
N THR A 393 -5.86 59.37 5.98
CA THR A 393 -4.87 59.33 4.91
C THR A 393 -4.83 57.94 4.27
N THR A 394 -4.39 57.85 3.02
CA THR A 394 -4.14 56.56 2.36
C THR A 394 -3.20 55.69 3.19
N ASP A 395 -2.12 56.27 3.73
CA ASP A 395 -1.20 55.56 4.62
C ASP A 395 -1.89 55.05 5.90
N THR A 396 -2.84 55.80 6.46
CA THR A 396 -3.58 55.37 7.66
C THR A 396 -4.49 54.18 7.33
N ILE A 397 -5.08 54.18 6.14
CA ILE A 397 -5.96 53.12 5.66
C ILE A 397 -5.13 51.87 5.31
N GLU A 398 -3.98 52.05 4.66
CA GLU A 398 -3.01 51.00 4.35
C GLU A 398 -2.53 50.29 5.62
N ASN A 399 -2.00 51.05 6.58
CA ASN A 399 -1.57 50.49 7.87
C ASN A 399 -2.70 49.78 8.64
N ALA A 400 -3.96 50.20 8.45
CA ALA A 400 -5.10 49.55 9.10
C ALA A 400 -5.48 48.23 8.42
N LEU A 401 -5.27 48.12 7.11
CA LEU A 401 -5.47 46.88 6.35
C LEU A 401 -4.33 45.89 6.60
N GLU A 402 -3.08 46.35 6.61
CA GLU A 402 -1.90 45.54 6.97
C GLU A 402 -1.86 45.10 8.45
N ALA A 403 -2.70 45.71 9.30
CA ALA A 403 -2.86 45.28 10.69
C ALA A 403 -3.86 44.12 10.85
N LEU A 404 -4.60 43.74 9.80
CA LEU A 404 -5.44 42.57 9.81
C LEU A 404 -4.56 41.30 9.75
N SER A 405 -4.93 40.26 10.48
CA SER A 405 -4.13 39.02 10.53
C SER A 405 -4.12 38.22 9.22
N ASN A 406 -4.89 38.65 8.22
CA ASN A 406 -5.05 38.00 6.93
C ASN A 406 -4.52 38.83 5.75
N ILE A 407 -3.82 39.93 6.01
CA ILE A 407 -3.08 40.74 5.03
C ILE A 407 -1.70 41.01 5.63
N ASP A 408 -0.64 40.50 5.01
CA ASP A 408 0.72 40.76 5.50
C ASP A 408 1.18 42.17 5.12
N ALA A 409 2.09 42.73 5.94
CA ALA A 409 2.67 44.04 5.68
C ALA A 409 3.42 44.05 4.33
N GLY A 410 3.05 44.98 3.44
CA GLY A 410 3.57 45.10 2.09
C GLY A 410 2.75 44.40 1.02
N ASP A 411 1.69 43.65 1.35
CA ASP A 411 0.88 42.93 0.34
C ASP A 411 -0.20 43.78 -0.30
N ILE A 412 -0.50 44.96 0.27
CA ILE A 412 -1.50 45.89 -0.23
C ILE A 412 -0.95 47.31 -0.24
N THR A 413 -1.34 48.09 -1.24
CA THR A 413 -1.11 49.53 -1.26
C THR A 413 -2.42 50.28 -1.46
N VAL A 414 -2.57 51.41 -0.77
CA VAL A 414 -3.75 52.27 -0.88
C VAL A 414 -3.36 53.59 -1.54
N SER A 415 -4.05 53.95 -2.61
CA SER A 415 -3.75 55.16 -3.38
C SER A 415 -5.04 55.85 -3.88
N GLY A 416 -4.88 56.95 -4.62
CA GLY A 416 -6.01 57.73 -5.12
C GLY A 416 -6.53 58.79 -4.15
N LEU A 417 -7.83 59.06 -4.21
CA LEU A 417 -8.48 60.19 -3.53
C LEU A 417 -9.27 59.74 -2.30
N ARG A 418 -9.02 60.41 -1.17
CA ARG A 418 -9.66 60.15 0.14
C ARG A 418 -11.18 60.31 0.10
N LEU A 419 -11.88 59.78 1.10
CA LEU A 419 -13.35 59.87 1.17
C LEU A 419 -13.89 61.31 1.27
N ASN A 420 -13.10 62.25 1.80
CA ASN A 420 -13.43 63.68 1.86
C ASN A 420 -13.17 64.46 0.56
N GLN A 421 -12.73 63.80 -0.51
CA GLN A 421 -12.46 64.40 -1.83
C GLN A 421 -13.28 63.67 -2.90
N ALA A 422 -13.68 64.35 -3.97
CA ALA A 422 -14.42 63.71 -5.07
C ALA A 422 -13.48 62.88 -5.97
N GLY A 423 -13.85 61.63 -6.26
CA GLY A 423 -13.10 60.68 -7.09
C GLY A 423 -12.73 59.40 -6.36
N ASP A 424 -11.95 58.52 -6.98
CA ASP A 424 -11.84 57.12 -6.56
C ASP A 424 -10.63 56.87 -5.65
N MET A 425 -10.81 55.94 -4.71
CA MET A 425 -9.72 55.36 -3.91
C MET A 425 -9.40 53.98 -4.48
N THR A 426 -8.12 53.65 -4.56
CA THR A 426 -7.63 52.43 -5.19
C THR A 426 -6.88 51.59 -4.19
N PHE A 427 -7.19 50.30 -4.15
CA PHE A 427 -6.54 49.27 -3.36
C PHE A 427 -5.86 48.32 -4.34
N THR A 428 -4.54 48.22 -4.27
CA THR A 428 -3.76 47.35 -5.14
C THR A 428 -3.13 46.25 -4.30
N PHE A 429 -3.57 45.01 -4.48
CA PHE A 429 -2.94 43.84 -3.89
C PHE A 429 -1.79 43.41 -4.77
N LEU A 430 -0.58 43.35 -4.22
CA LEU A 430 0.63 43.12 -5.02
C LEU A 430 0.68 41.70 -5.60
N ASP A 431 1.51 41.50 -6.63
CA ASP A 431 1.52 40.34 -7.53
C ASP A 431 1.57 38.94 -6.87
N ASN A 432 1.92 38.85 -5.58
CA ASN A 432 1.94 37.60 -4.82
C ASN A 432 0.54 37.16 -4.36
N ALA A 433 -0.42 38.07 -4.29
CA ALA A 433 -1.76 37.83 -3.75
C ALA A 433 -2.70 37.10 -4.73
N GLY A 434 -2.45 37.19 -6.05
CA GLY A 434 -3.31 36.61 -7.07
C GLY A 434 -4.70 37.27 -7.15
N ASP A 435 -5.72 36.47 -7.52
CA ASP A 435 -7.14 36.87 -7.46
C ASP A 435 -7.62 36.76 -6.02
N VAL A 436 -8.00 37.88 -5.41
CA VAL A 436 -8.40 38.01 -4.01
C VAL A 436 -9.88 38.39 -3.90
N ASN A 437 -10.46 38.16 -2.72
CA ASN A 437 -11.85 38.51 -2.47
C ASN A 437 -12.05 40.03 -2.41
N MET A 438 -13.21 40.49 -2.86
CA MET A 438 -13.55 41.92 -2.86
C MET A 438 -13.66 42.47 -1.44
N LEU A 439 -12.99 43.60 -1.17
CA LEU A 439 -13.16 44.38 0.06
C LEU A 439 -14.61 44.80 0.22
N THR A 440 -15.10 44.77 1.46
CA THR A 440 -16.44 45.28 1.77
C THR A 440 -16.33 46.53 2.64
N LEU A 441 -17.13 47.53 2.32
CA LEU A 441 -17.17 48.82 3.02
C LEU A 441 -18.44 48.90 3.86
N ASP A 442 -18.31 49.17 5.16
CA ASP A 442 -19.42 49.68 5.96
C ASP A 442 -19.36 51.22 5.99
N SER A 443 -20.31 51.83 5.27
CA SER A 443 -20.47 53.28 5.17
C SER A 443 -21.59 53.85 6.05
N SER A 444 -22.20 53.06 6.93
CA SER A 444 -23.41 53.44 7.68
C SER A 444 -23.22 54.64 8.62
N ALA A 445 -21.99 54.87 9.08
CA ALA A 445 -21.61 55.96 9.97
C ALA A 445 -20.97 57.17 9.24
N LEU A 446 -21.04 57.24 7.89
CA LEU A 446 -20.55 58.36 7.10
C LEU A 446 -21.62 59.44 6.84
N THR A 447 -21.18 60.70 6.75
CA THR A 447 -22.03 61.86 6.45
C THR A 447 -21.70 62.42 5.05
N PRO A 448 -22.32 61.90 3.97
CA PRO A 448 -22.00 62.34 2.62
C PRO A 448 -22.50 63.78 2.38
N SER A 449 -21.78 64.55 1.55
CA SER A 449 -22.14 65.96 1.28
C SER A 449 -23.40 66.10 0.42
N GLU A 450 -23.76 65.04 -0.30
CA GLU A 450 -25.00 64.87 -1.07
C GLU A 450 -25.43 63.40 -0.98
N SER A 451 -26.53 62.99 -1.61
CA SER A 451 -26.88 61.56 -1.73
C SER A 451 -25.78 60.80 -2.49
N SER A 452 -24.95 60.04 -1.77
CA SER A 452 -23.82 59.28 -2.34
C SER A 452 -24.14 57.79 -2.46
N ASN A 453 -23.59 57.17 -3.50
CA ASN A 453 -23.43 55.72 -3.58
C ASN A 453 -21.94 55.40 -3.48
N TYR A 454 -21.58 54.50 -2.57
CA TYR A 454 -20.23 53.95 -2.44
C TYR A 454 -20.24 52.57 -3.08
N THR A 455 -19.41 52.37 -4.10
CA THR A 455 -19.39 51.09 -4.81
C THR A 455 -17.96 50.59 -4.86
N MET A 456 -17.76 49.41 -4.27
CA MET A 456 -16.52 48.66 -4.43
C MET A 456 -16.60 47.89 -5.75
N THR A 457 -15.62 48.07 -6.62
CA THR A 457 -15.52 47.33 -7.88
C THR A 457 -14.12 46.81 -8.08
N GLU A 458 -14.01 45.57 -8.52
CA GLU A 458 -12.79 45.04 -9.09
C GLU A 458 -12.54 45.69 -10.46
N THR A 459 -11.39 46.34 -10.62
CA THR A 459 -11.01 47.05 -11.87
C THR A 459 -9.93 46.34 -12.65
N THR A 460 -9.06 45.61 -11.96
CA THR A 460 -8.09 44.70 -12.55
C THR A 460 -8.14 43.42 -11.76
N LYS A 461 -8.50 42.31 -12.43
CA LYS A 461 -8.49 40.99 -11.82
C LYS A 461 -7.06 40.50 -11.64
N GLY A 462 -6.71 40.12 -10.41
CA GLY A 462 -5.37 39.61 -10.11
C GLY A 462 -5.11 38.25 -10.75
N ASN A 463 -3.84 37.94 -11.03
CA ASN A 463 -3.49 36.59 -11.48
C ASN A 463 -2.17 36.11 -10.88
N ASN A 464 -2.16 34.83 -10.49
CA ASN A 464 -1.04 34.22 -9.79
C ASN A 464 -0.17 33.43 -10.78
N TYR A 465 0.44 34.12 -11.76
CA TYR A 465 1.25 33.49 -12.80
C TYR A 465 2.70 33.27 -12.36
N GLY A 466 3.19 32.06 -12.55
CA GLY A 466 4.60 31.71 -12.42
C GLY A 466 4.89 30.47 -11.59
N TRP A 467 3.90 29.85 -10.95
CA TRP A 467 4.08 28.59 -10.21
C TRP A 467 3.16 27.52 -10.78
N ILE A 468 3.70 26.31 -10.95
CA ILE A 468 2.92 25.11 -11.19
C ILE A 468 2.30 24.71 -9.86
N ARG A 469 0.96 24.61 -9.84
CA ARG A 469 0.20 24.25 -8.64
C ARG A 469 -0.25 22.81 -8.68
N ARG A 470 -0.04 22.09 -7.58
CA ARG A 470 -0.53 20.72 -7.39
C ARG A 470 -1.07 20.55 -5.99
N SER A 471 -2.16 19.83 -5.87
CA SER A 471 -2.75 19.47 -4.57
C SER A 471 -1.87 18.52 -3.75
N SER A 472 -0.81 17.96 -4.32
CA SER A 472 0.08 17.01 -3.65
C SER A 472 1.52 17.50 -3.59
N ASN A 473 2.26 17.02 -2.58
CA ASN A 473 3.73 17.11 -2.51
C ASN A 473 4.43 15.97 -3.26
N THR A 474 3.68 15.05 -3.86
CA THR A 474 4.16 14.06 -4.83
C THR A 474 3.57 14.41 -6.19
N ILE A 475 4.43 14.75 -7.15
CA ILE A 475 4.07 15.36 -8.43
C ILE A 475 4.64 14.50 -9.55
N ASP A 476 3.78 13.82 -10.30
CA ASP A 476 4.13 12.83 -11.33
C ASP A 476 3.77 13.26 -12.77
N ASP A 477 3.20 14.44 -12.93
CA ASP A 477 2.59 14.90 -14.18
C ASP A 477 3.25 16.16 -14.76
N VAL A 478 4.33 16.65 -14.14
CA VAL A 478 5.04 17.87 -14.57
C VAL A 478 6.17 17.56 -15.54
N ILE A 479 6.94 16.50 -15.27
CA ILE A 479 8.04 16.06 -16.13
C ILE A 479 7.76 14.61 -16.53
N SER A 480 7.69 14.35 -17.84
CA SER A 480 7.33 13.02 -18.36
C SER A 480 8.29 11.94 -17.84
N GLY A 481 7.74 10.95 -17.14
CA GLY A 481 8.50 9.83 -16.58
C GLY A 481 9.27 10.16 -15.30
N ILE A 482 9.07 11.33 -14.68
CA ILE A 482 9.68 11.69 -13.39
C ILE A 482 8.60 12.03 -12.38
N THR A 483 8.69 11.42 -11.20
CA THR A 483 7.89 11.77 -10.03
C THR A 483 8.76 12.57 -9.07
N LEU A 484 8.36 13.79 -8.75
CA LEU A 484 9.00 14.67 -7.78
C LEU A 484 8.34 14.48 -6.41
N HIS A 485 9.12 14.43 -5.34
CA HIS A 485 8.65 14.47 -3.97
C HIS A 485 9.23 15.71 -3.28
N LEU A 486 8.35 16.60 -2.84
CA LEU A 486 8.68 17.85 -2.19
C LEU A 486 8.67 17.64 -0.67
N HIS A 487 9.74 18.06 -0.02
CA HIS A 487 9.95 17.87 1.42
C HIS A 487 10.02 19.20 2.16
N ASP A 488 10.53 20.27 1.52
CA ASP A 488 10.60 21.62 2.08
C ASP A 488 10.65 22.70 0.99
N VAL A 489 10.49 23.97 1.40
CA VAL A 489 10.60 25.16 0.56
C VAL A 489 12.08 25.44 0.25
N THR A 490 12.41 25.58 -1.04
CA THR A 490 13.79 25.82 -1.48
C THR A 490 14.15 27.31 -1.46
N GLY A 491 15.44 27.62 -1.52
CA GLY A 491 15.90 28.96 -1.89
C GLY A 491 15.57 29.33 -3.34
N SER A 492 15.82 30.59 -3.71
CA SER A 492 15.57 31.09 -5.07
C SER A 492 16.46 30.46 -6.16
N SER A 493 17.55 29.79 -5.76
CA SER A 493 18.41 29.00 -6.66
C SER A 493 17.83 27.64 -7.03
N GLY A 494 16.82 27.15 -6.30
CA GLY A 494 16.26 25.81 -6.45
C GLY A 494 17.25 24.69 -6.14
N GLU A 495 16.81 23.46 -6.39
CA GLU A 495 17.58 22.23 -6.31
C GLU A 495 17.62 21.51 -7.66
N ASP A 496 18.79 20.99 -8.03
CA ASP A 496 19.00 20.29 -9.30
C ASP A 496 18.67 18.80 -9.15
N ILE A 497 17.71 18.34 -9.93
CA ILE A 497 17.39 16.93 -10.14
C ILE A 497 18.05 16.47 -11.43
N THR A 498 19.01 15.56 -11.34
CA THR A 498 19.74 15.04 -12.50
C THR A 498 19.46 13.56 -12.68
N LEU A 499 19.07 13.22 -13.91
CA LEU A 499 18.72 11.88 -14.34
C LEU A 499 19.72 11.36 -15.37
N THR A 500 20.37 10.24 -15.04
CA THR A 500 21.33 9.56 -15.92
C THR A 500 20.96 8.09 -16.07
N ARG A 501 21.33 7.44 -17.17
CA ARG A 501 21.14 5.99 -17.29
C ARG A 501 21.86 5.24 -16.16
N ASP A 502 21.20 4.26 -15.58
CA ASP A 502 21.76 3.41 -14.52
C ASP A 502 22.56 2.25 -15.14
N ILE A 503 23.77 2.58 -15.63
CA ILE A 503 24.66 1.61 -16.27
C ILE A 503 25.25 0.62 -15.26
N ASP A 504 25.45 1.05 -14.01
CA ASP A 504 26.02 0.21 -12.96
C ASP A 504 25.07 -0.93 -12.57
N SER A 505 23.78 -0.65 -12.38
CA SER A 505 22.77 -1.69 -12.15
C SER A 505 22.69 -2.70 -13.30
N LEU A 506 22.84 -2.24 -14.54
CA LEU A 506 22.89 -3.12 -15.71
C LEU A 506 24.14 -4.03 -15.71
N LYS A 507 25.32 -3.47 -15.39
CA LYS A 507 26.56 -4.25 -15.23
C LYS A 507 26.45 -5.28 -14.11
N ASP A 508 25.85 -4.92 -12.99
CA ASP A 508 25.64 -5.84 -11.86
C ASP A 508 24.76 -7.04 -12.27
N LYS A 509 23.68 -6.80 -13.00
CA LYS A 509 22.83 -7.88 -13.56
C LYS A 509 23.62 -8.78 -14.51
N ILE A 510 24.44 -8.22 -15.39
CA ILE A 510 25.29 -8.98 -16.32
C ILE A 510 26.33 -9.80 -15.57
N ASN A 511 27.05 -9.21 -14.62
CA ASN A 511 28.05 -9.90 -13.78
C ASN A 511 27.42 -11.07 -12.99
N LEU A 512 26.21 -10.87 -12.47
CA LEU A 512 25.47 -11.93 -11.79
C LEU A 512 25.10 -13.07 -12.75
N MET A 513 24.63 -12.76 -13.95
CA MET A 513 24.34 -13.76 -15.00
C MET A 513 25.60 -14.54 -15.38
N VAL A 514 26.73 -13.85 -15.62
CA VAL A 514 28.03 -14.47 -15.93
C VAL A 514 28.45 -15.42 -14.81
N THR A 515 28.29 -15.01 -13.54
CA THR A 515 28.60 -15.83 -12.37
C THR A 515 27.75 -17.11 -12.33
N LYS A 516 26.43 -17.01 -12.56
CA LYS A 516 25.53 -18.18 -12.56
C LYS A 516 25.76 -19.10 -13.75
N TYR A 517 26.09 -18.53 -14.92
CA TYR A 517 26.47 -19.29 -16.10
C TYR A 517 27.75 -20.10 -15.82
N ASN A 518 28.81 -19.45 -15.34
CA ASN A 518 30.08 -20.11 -15.03
C ASN A 518 29.92 -21.19 -13.96
N SER A 519 29.17 -20.92 -12.88
CA SER A 519 28.89 -21.92 -11.84
C SER A 519 28.14 -23.17 -12.37
N THR A 520 27.37 -23.00 -13.45
CA THR A 520 26.68 -24.11 -14.13
C THR A 520 27.66 -24.88 -15.01
N VAL A 521 28.42 -24.18 -15.86
CA VAL A 521 29.41 -24.78 -16.77
C VAL A 521 30.47 -25.56 -15.98
N GLU A 522 31.01 -24.98 -14.92
CA GLU A 522 32.01 -25.62 -14.05
C GLU A 522 31.48 -26.90 -13.42
N TYR A 523 30.26 -26.87 -12.87
CA TYR A 523 29.65 -28.05 -12.26
C TYR A 523 29.39 -29.15 -13.28
N VAL A 524 28.85 -28.80 -14.45
CA VAL A 524 28.63 -29.76 -15.53
C VAL A 524 29.97 -30.39 -15.95
N LYS A 525 31.01 -29.58 -16.14
CA LYS A 525 32.36 -30.05 -16.49
C LYS A 525 32.94 -30.97 -15.42
N GLU A 526 32.77 -30.65 -14.13
CA GLU A 526 33.19 -31.50 -13.02
C GLU A 526 32.49 -32.87 -13.07
N LYS A 527 31.17 -32.89 -13.28
CA LYS A 527 30.38 -34.13 -13.25
C LYS A 527 30.50 -34.95 -14.53
N THR A 528 30.83 -34.36 -15.69
CA THR A 528 31.01 -35.10 -16.95
C THR A 528 32.46 -35.39 -17.32
N GLY A 529 33.42 -34.68 -16.70
CA GLY A 529 34.85 -34.76 -17.01
C GLY A 529 35.56 -35.95 -16.36
N TYR A 530 36.85 -36.12 -16.70
CA TYR A 530 37.74 -37.10 -16.07
C TYR A 530 38.77 -36.37 -15.21
N ASN A 531 38.87 -36.73 -13.94
CA ASN A 531 39.88 -36.18 -13.04
C ASN A 531 41.17 -37.00 -13.16
N GLU A 532 42.18 -36.45 -13.84
CA GLU A 532 43.47 -37.13 -14.05
C GLU A 532 44.23 -37.39 -12.75
N HIS A 533 44.10 -36.51 -11.75
CA HIS A 533 44.83 -36.64 -10.47
C HIS A 533 44.27 -37.78 -9.61
N LEU A 534 42.94 -37.91 -9.57
CA LEU A 534 42.25 -38.96 -8.83
C LEU A 534 42.09 -40.25 -9.66
N ALA A 535 42.35 -40.18 -10.97
CA ALA A 535 42.06 -41.22 -11.95
C ALA A 535 40.59 -41.69 -11.89
N THR A 536 39.66 -40.76 -11.67
CA THR A 536 38.22 -41.01 -11.52
C THR A 536 37.42 -40.24 -12.57
N ALA A 537 36.49 -40.94 -13.22
CA ALA A 537 35.46 -40.31 -14.05
C ALA A 537 34.43 -39.58 -13.18
N GLY A 538 33.93 -38.45 -13.66
CA GLY A 538 32.77 -37.79 -13.10
C GLY A 538 31.52 -38.67 -13.20
N ILE A 539 30.59 -38.49 -12.27
CA ILE A 539 29.42 -39.38 -12.11
C ILE A 539 28.47 -39.37 -13.32
N LEU A 540 28.47 -38.28 -14.10
CA LEU A 540 27.67 -38.08 -15.32
C LEU A 540 28.50 -38.25 -16.60
N MET A 541 29.71 -38.81 -16.52
CA MET A 541 30.52 -39.07 -17.71
C MET A 541 29.77 -39.98 -18.70
N GLY A 542 29.65 -39.52 -19.95
CA GLY A 542 28.92 -40.22 -21.00
C GLY A 542 27.40 -39.99 -21.01
N ASP A 543 26.87 -39.16 -20.11
CA ASP A 543 25.48 -38.73 -20.18
C ASP A 543 25.28 -37.75 -21.36
N TYR A 544 24.47 -38.17 -22.33
CA TYR A 544 24.24 -37.42 -23.56
C TYR A 544 23.47 -36.11 -23.30
N VAL A 545 22.45 -36.14 -22.45
CA VAL A 545 21.60 -34.97 -22.19
C VAL A 545 22.44 -33.86 -21.56
N VAL A 546 23.23 -34.22 -20.55
CA VAL A 546 24.12 -33.28 -19.84
C VAL A 546 25.24 -32.78 -20.75
N SER A 547 25.76 -33.62 -21.65
CA SER A 547 26.76 -33.18 -22.64
C SER A 547 26.19 -32.19 -23.65
N THR A 548 24.93 -32.36 -24.08
CA THR A 548 24.26 -31.41 -24.99
C THR A 548 23.87 -30.09 -24.34
N LEU A 549 23.69 -30.06 -23.01
CA LEU A 549 23.38 -28.85 -22.25
C LEU A 549 24.42 -27.75 -22.50
N GLN A 550 25.71 -28.10 -22.44
CA GLN A 550 26.80 -27.14 -22.64
C GLN A 550 26.71 -26.46 -24.01
N TYR A 551 26.38 -27.22 -25.06
CA TYR A 551 26.22 -26.66 -26.40
C TYR A 551 25.02 -25.72 -26.48
N LYS A 552 23.87 -26.11 -25.92
CA LYS A 552 22.63 -25.32 -25.93
C LYS A 552 22.75 -23.98 -25.19
N LEU A 553 23.50 -23.94 -24.08
CA LEU A 553 23.76 -22.70 -23.35
C LEU A 553 24.78 -21.81 -24.07
N ARG A 554 25.75 -22.42 -24.76
CA ARG A 554 26.83 -21.72 -25.44
C ARG A 554 26.41 -21.11 -26.78
N GLU A 555 25.55 -21.81 -27.52
CA GLU A 555 25.16 -21.43 -28.89
C GLU A 555 24.73 -19.96 -29.00
N PRO A 556 23.79 -19.43 -28.17
CA PRO A 556 23.35 -18.04 -28.27
C PRO A 556 24.44 -17.00 -27.99
N LEU A 557 25.54 -17.38 -27.33
CA LEU A 557 26.66 -16.49 -27.02
C LEU A 557 27.64 -16.32 -28.18
N ILE A 558 27.66 -17.26 -29.12
CA ILE A 558 28.65 -17.32 -30.21
C ILE A 558 28.04 -17.20 -31.60
N GLU A 559 26.71 -17.24 -31.73
CA GLU A 559 26.01 -16.99 -32.98
C GLU A 559 25.47 -15.56 -33.05
N ARG A 560 25.09 -15.15 -34.26
CA ARG A 560 24.37 -13.89 -34.46
C ARG A 560 22.98 -13.96 -33.80
N THR A 561 22.66 -12.94 -33.04
CA THR A 561 21.41 -12.78 -32.30
C THR A 561 20.23 -12.72 -33.26
N LYS A 562 19.15 -13.46 -32.98
CA LYS A 562 18.04 -13.66 -33.93
C LYS A 562 17.23 -12.37 -34.11
N GLY A 563 16.97 -12.01 -35.38
CA GLY A 563 16.23 -10.80 -35.76
C GLY A 563 17.09 -9.52 -35.88
N PHE A 564 18.37 -9.59 -35.52
CA PHE A 564 19.34 -8.51 -35.69
C PHE A 564 20.02 -8.64 -37.05
N ILE A 565 20.18 -7.54 -37.79
CA ILE A 565 20.76 -7.55 -39.13
C ILE A 565 21.84 -6.51 -39.37
N GLU A 566 22.80 -6.89 -40.21
CA GLU A 566 23.90 -6.01 -40.65
C GLU A 566 23.34 -4.76 -41.34
N ASP A 567 24.07 -3.66 -41.25
CA ASP A 567 23.72 -2.32 -41.77
C ASP A 567 22.51 -1.64 -41.12
N ILE A 568 21.74 -2.32 -40.26
CA ILE A 568 20.64 -1.72 -39.48
C ILE A 568 20.93 -1.72 -37.99
N ASP A 569 21.44 -2.82 -37.46
CA ASP A 569 21.69 -2.99 -36.03
C ASP A 569 23.20 -2.88 -35.74
N GLU A 570 23.57 -2.00 -34.80
CA GLU A 570 24.96 -1.74 -34.42
C GLU A 570 25.64 -2.98 -33.83
N TYR A 571 24.89 -3.74 -33.01
CA TYR A 571 25.36 -4.95 -32.35
C TYR A 571 24.58 -6.17 -32.84
N LEU A 572 25.32 -7.21 -33.24
CA LEU A 572 24.81 -8.47 -33.75
C LEU A 572 25.15 -9.66 -32.86
N MET A 573 26.24 -9.59 -32.07
CA MET A 573 26.73 -10.67 -31.22
C MET A 573 27.12 -10.20 -29.80
N PRO A 574 26.96 -11.04 -28.76
CA PRO A 574 27.31 -10.69 -27.37
C PRO A 574 28.77 -10.29 -27.16
N VAL A 575 29.69 -10.85 -27.95
CA VAL A 575 31.12 -10.48 -27.90
C VAL A 575 31.37 -8.99 -28.17
N GLN A 576 30.52 -8.33 -28.96
CA GLN A 576 30.62 -6.89 -29.21
C GLN A 576 30.27 -6.05 -27.98
N LEU A 577 29.61 -6.66 -26.98
CA LEU A 577 29.33 -6.05 -25.69
C LEU A 577 30.39 -6.39 -24.62
N GLY A 578 31.50 -7.03 -25.00
CA GLY A 578 32.53 -7.47 -24.06
C GLY A 578 32.23 -8.78 -23.34
N LEU A 579 31.25 -9.56 -23.80
CA LEU A 579 30.98 -10.92 -23.30
C LEU A 579 31.81 -11.93 -24.10
N GLU A 580 32.94 -12.33 -23.54
CA GLU A 580 33.90 -13.22 -24.20
C GLU A 580 33.84 -14.63 -23.63
N LEU A 581 33.88 -15.62 -24.51
CA LEU A 581 33.90 -17.03 -24.13
C LEU A 581 35.27 -17.64 -24.40
N ASP A 582 35.84 -18.32 -23.41
CA ASP A 582 37.09 -19.04 -23.58
C ASP A 582 36.92 -20.42 -24.23
N ARG A 583 38.03 -21.15 -24.39
CA ARG A 583 38.03 -22.51 -24.99
C ARG A 583 37.35 -23.56 -24.12
N ASP A 584 37.27 -23.31 -22.81
CA ASP A 584 36.66 -24.18 -21.83
C ASP A 584 35.16 -23.88 -21.63
N GLY A 585 34.64 -22.86 -22.29
CA GLY A 585 33.24 -22.44 -22.22
C GLY A 585 32.92 -21.54 -21.04
N VAL A 586 33.94 -20.98 -20.38
CA VAL A 586 33.80 -19.99 -19.30
C VAL A 586 33.60 -18.62 -19.92
N LEU A 587 32.62 -17.88 -19.41
CA LEU A 587 32.25 -16.55 -19.86
C LEU A 587 32.94 -15.49 -18.99
N SER A 588 33.48 -14.46 -19.62
CA SER A 588 34.02 -13.27 -18.97
C SER A 588 33.34 -12.01 -19.48
N PHE A 589 33.27 -10.99 -18.63
CA PHE A 589 32.69 -9.69 -18.96
C PHE A 589 33.75 -8.59 -18.88
N ASN A 590 33.96 -7.89 -20.00
CA ASN A 590 34.84 -6.74 -20.10
C ASN A 590 34.02 -5.45 -20.00
N GLU A 591 34.00 -4.86 -18.80
CA GLU A 591 33.23 -3.63 -18.53
C GLU A 591 33.66 -2.43 -19.38
N ASN A 592 34.93 -2.33 -19.78
CA ASN A 592 35.36 -1.20 -20.62
C ASN A 592 34.78 -1.30 -22.03
N THR A 593 34.78 -2.50 -22.63
CA THR A 593 34.15 -2.74 -23.93
C THR A 593 32.64 -2.52 -23.85
N PHE A 594 32.03 -2.89 -22.72
CA PHE A 594 30.62 -2.63 -22.48
C PHE A 594 30.32 -1.12 -22.38
N ASP A 595 31.14 -0.36 -21.65
CA ASP A 595 30.98 1.10 -21.53
C ASP A 595 31.12 1.80 -22.88
N GLU A 596 32.08 1.36 -23.71
CA GLU A 596 32.23 1.83 -25.09
C GLU A 596 30.98 1.52 -25.93
N ALA A 597 30.41 0.32 -25.79
CA ALA A 597 29.20 -0.07 -26.51
C ALA A 597 27.98 0.75 -26.06
N VAL A 598 27.80 0.94 -24.75
CA VAL A 598 26.73 1.76 -24.17
C VAL A 598 26.82 3.21 -24.62
N ALA A 599 28.03 3.79 -24.67
CA ALA A 599 28.24 5.15 -25.11
C ALA A 599 27.92 5.35 -26.60
N ASN A 600 28.15 4.32 -27.43
CA ASN A 600 27.88 4.35 -28.86
C ASN A 600 26.38 4.16 -29.19
N ASP A 601 25.75 3.09 -28.69
CA ASP A 601 24.32 2.83 -28.89
C ASP A 601 23.71 2.02 -27.73
N TYR A 602 23.32 2.72 -26.66
CA TYR A 602 22.66 2.14 -25.50
C TYR A 602 21.41 1.31 -25.85
N MET A 603 20.56 1.77 -26.77
CA MET A 603 19.34 1.03 -27.13
C MET A 603 19.69 -0.25 -27.90
N GLY A 604 20.74 -0.21 -28.73
CA GLY A 604 21.32 -1.40 -29.35
C GLY A 604 21.83 -2.41 -28.32
N VAL A 605 22.52 -1.95 -27.26
CA VAL A 605 22.97 -2.79 -26.14
C VAL A 605 21.78 -3.46 -25.44
N LEU A 606 20.75 -2.69 -25.08
CA LEU A 606 19.55 -3.24 -24.44
C LEU A 606 18.83 -4.25 -25.34
N ALA A 607 18.74 -3.96 -26.64
CA ALA A 607 18.09 -4.84 -27.60
C ALA A 607 18.82 -6.18 -27.72
N ILE A 608 20.14 -6.19 -27.91
CA ILE A 608 20.87 -7.46 -28.07
C ILE A 608 20.88 -8.27 -26.76
N LEU A 609 20.88 -7.60 -25.60
CA LEU A 609 20.71 -8.27 -24.31
C LEU A 609 19.33 -8.90 -24.20
N GLY A 610 18.27 -8.10 -24.30
CA GLY A 610 16.93 -8.48 -23.83
C GLY A 610 15.77 -8.05 -24.73
N ALA A 611 15.94 -7.92 -26.05
CA ALA A 611 14.76 -7.75 -26.91
C ALA A 611 13.79 -8.93 -26.69
N ASP A 612 12.56 -8.66 -26.29
CA ASP A 612 11.54 -9.69 -26.05
C ASP A 612 10.51 -9.71 -27.18
N LYS A 613 10.85 -10.41 -28.27
CA LYS A 613 10.06 -10.52 -29.51
C LYS A 613 9.59 -9.18 -30.06
N SER A 614 10.32 -8.10 -29.79
CA SER A 614 10.04 -6.79 -30.36
C SER A 614 10.22 -6.83 -31.86
N GLY A 615 9.40 -6.07 -32.58
CA GLY A 615 9.34 -6.19 -34.03
C GLY A 615 9.33 -4.88 -34.79
N SER A 616 9.69 -4.97 -36.06
CA SER A 616 9.66 -3.87 -37.02
C SER A 616 9.27 -4.41 -38.39
N SER A 617 8.77 -3.53 -39.26
CA SER A 617 8.44 -3.87 -40.64
C SER A 617 9.11 -2.90 -41.60
N THR A 618 9.49 -3.39 -42.77
CA THR A 618 9.97 -2.55 -43.88
C THR A 618 8.83 -1.84 -44.63
N SER A 619 7.57 -2.15 -44.30
CA SER A 619 6.38 -1.56 -44.94
C SER A 619 5.61 -0.67 -43.98
N ASN A 620 5.16 0.49 -44.48
CA ASN A 620 4.22 1.35 -43.75
C ASN A 620 2.78 0.81 -43.82
N THR A 621 2.47 -0.07 -44.78
CA THR A 621 1.13 -0.66 -44.92
C THR A 621 0.97 -1.91 -44.09
N VAL A 622 1.99 -2.76 -44.02
CA VAL A 622 1.97 -3.98 -43.19
C VAL A 622 2.92 -3.77 -42.02
N GLY A 623 2.41 -3.32 -40.89
CA GLY A 623 3.18 -3.05 -39.67
C GLY A 623 3.27 -4.26 -38.75
N PHE A 624 4.31 -4.28 -37.92
CA PHE A 624 4.37 -5.20 -36.77
C PHE A 624 3.38 -4.72 -35.71
N TYR A 625 2.57 -5.64 -35.17
CA TYR A 625 1.60 -5.32 -34.11
C TYR A 625 1.99 -5.97 -32.78
N GLY A 626 2.36 -7.25 -32.80
CA GLY A 626 2.76 -7.97 -31.59
C GLY A 626 3.23 -9.38 -31.88
N ALA A 627 3.92 -9.99 -30.93
CA ALA A 627 4.38 -11.37 -30.99
C ALA A 627 4.22 -12.04 -29.63
N SER A 628 4.12 -13.37 -29.61
CA SER A 628 4.13 -14.11 -28.36
C SER A 628 5.56 -14.34 -27.89
N ASN A 629 5.85 -13.91 -26.66
CA ASN A 629 7.16 -14.08 -26.03
C ASN A 629 7.54 -15.57 -25.90
N SER A 630 6.55 -16.44 -25.68
CA SER A 630 6.75 -17.88 -25.52
C SER A 630 6.73 -18.68 -26.82
N TYR A 631 5.99 -18.23 -27.84
CA TYR A 631 5.69 -19.07 -29.01
C TYR A 631 6.24 -18.54 -30.32
N THR A 632 6.37 -17.22 -30.49
CA THR A 632 6.88 -16.66 -31.73
C THR A 632 8.39 -16.85 -31.82
N THR A 633 8.86 -17.41 -32.94
CA THR A 633 10.28 -17.54 -33.20
C THR A 633 10.85 -16.21 -33.68
N ALA A 634 12.00 -15.80 -33.16
CA ALA A 634 12.66 -14.59 -33.64
C ALA A 634 13.37 -14.84 -34.99
N GLY A 635 13.40 -13.82 -35.85
CA GLY A 635 13.95 -13.89 -37.19
C GLY A 635 13.32 -12.88 -38.14
N GLU A 636 13.65 -13.00 -39.42
CA GLU A 636 13.07 -12.21 -40.50
C GLU A 636 11.95 -13.02 -41.15
N TYR A 637 10.81 -12.37 -41.39
CA TYR A 637 9.62 -12.95 -42.00
C TYR A 637 9.28 -12.20 -43.28
N ASP A 638 9.09 -12.94 -44.37
CA ASP A 638 8.55 -12.37 -45.60
C ASP A 638 7.03 -12.48 -45.59
N VAL A 639 6.35 -11.37 -45.82
CA VAL A 639 4.90 -11.24 -45.75
C VAL A 639 4.36 -10.72 -47.08
N GLN A 640 3.26 -11.30 -47.53
CA GLN A 640 2.52 -10.88 -48.72
C GLN A 640 1.05 -10.66 -48.35
N VAL A 641 0.51 -9.49 -48.66
CA VAL A 641 -0.86 -9.09 -48.30
C VAL A 641 -1.54 -8.44 -49.49
N THR A 642 -2.79 -8.80 -49.76
CA THR A 642 -3.64 -8.15 -50.75
C THR A 642 -4.82 -7.46 -50.07
N VAL A 643 -4.92 -6.15 -50.24
CA VAL A 643 -6.06 -5.34 -49.79
C VAL A 643 -6.94 -5.01 -50.99
N SER A 644 -8.24 -5.29 -50.88
CA SER A 644 -9.21 -4.90 -51.91
C SER A 644 -10.57 -4.59 -51.29
N GLY A 645 -11.19 -3.48 -51.71
CA GLY A 645 -12.46 -3.03 -51.16
C GLY A 645 -12.38 -2.65 -49.67
N GLY A 646 -11.22 -2.18 -49.20
CA GLY A 646 -10.98 -1.83 -47.80
C GLY A 646 -10.94 -3.03 -46.84
N VAL A 647 -10.67 -4.25 -47.35
CA VAL A 647 -10.48 -5.46 -46.53
C VAL A 647 -9.27 -6.26 -47.00
N VAL A 648 -8.64 -7.02 -46.09
CA VAL A 648 -7.60 -7.98 -46.44
C VAL A 648 -8.25 -9.22 -47.08
N THR A 649 -7.86 -9.53 -48.32
CA THR A 649 -8.41 -10.67 -49.07
C THR A 649 -7.46 -11.87 -49.12
N SER A 650 -6.16 -11.62 -48.97
CA SER A 650 -5.12 -12.64 -48.86
C SER A 650 -4.01 -12.14 -47.95
N ALA A 651 -3.48 -13.01 -47.10
CA ALA A 651 -2.34 -12.75 -46.25
C ALA A 651 -1.53 -14.04 -46.10
N GLN A 652 -0.24 -13.97 -46.45
CA GLN A 652 0.68 -15.09 -46.39
C GLN A 652 1.99 -14.69 -45.75
N ILE A 653 2.60 -15.61 -45.01
CA ILE A 653 3.86 -15.40 -44.29
C ILE A 653 4.76 -16.63 -44.40
N ARG A 654 6.06 -16.40 -44.34
CA ARG A 654 7.08 -17.41 -44.10
C ARG A 654 8.23 -16.81 -43.31
N LEU A 655 8.98 -17.63 -42.58
CA LEU A 655 10.31 -17.24 -42.14
C LEU A 655 11.20 -17.12 -43.39
N SER A 656 12.02 -16.07 -43.51
CA SER A 656 12.80 -15.79 -44.73
C SER A 656 13.80 -16.91 -45.08
N SER A 657 14.17 -17.75 -44.09
CA SER A 657 14.98 -18.95 -44.30
C SER A 657 14.22 -20.15 -44.91
N GLU A 658 12.89 -20.10 -44.94
CA GLU A 658 12.03 -21.15 -45.48
C GLU A 658 11.61 -20.82 -46.91
N SER A 659 11.24 -21.84 -47.69
CA SER A 659 10.83 -21.66 -49.10
C SER A 659 9.32 -21.54 -49.29
N THR A 660 8.50 -21.95 -48.31
CA THR A 660 7.05 -22.08 -48.47
C THR A 660 6.29 -21.04 -47.66
N TYR A 661 5.39 -20.31 -48.32
CA TYR A 661 4.41 -19.44 -47.67
C TYR A 661 3.27 -20.23 -47.05
N ARG A 662 2.76 -19.72 -45.92
CA ARG A 662 1.59 -20.23 -45.20
C ARG A 662 0.56 -19.11 -45.06
N ASN A 663 -0.71 -19.48 -45.09
CA ASN A 663 -1.80 -18.50 -44.96
C ASN A 663 -1.91 -18.01 -43.52
N MET A 664 -2.02 -16.70 -43.34
CA MET A 664 -2.32 -16.10 -42.05
C MET A 664 -3.83 -16.10 -41.78
N ILE A 665 -4.20 -16.04 -40.51
CA ILE A 665 -5.58 -15.86 -40.03
C ILE A 665 -5.93 -14.37 -40.17
N ILE A 666 -6.99 -14.05 -40.93
CA ILE A 666 -7.43 -12.68 -41.18
C ILE A 666 -8.51 -12.28 -40.17
N GLY A 667 -8.22 -11.31 -39.30
CA GLY A 667 -9.10 -10.76 -38.27
C GLY A 667 -9.48 -9.30 -38.52
N GLY A 668 -9.73 -8.92 -39.78
CA GLY A 668 -9.93 -7.52 -40.18
C GLY A 668 -8.63 -6.87 -40.62
N SER A 669 -8.23 -5.77 -39.98
CA SER A 669 -6.93 -5.13 -40.21
C SER A 669 -5.77 -5.83 -39.50
N ILE A 670 -6.05 -6.72 -38.54
CA ILE A 670 -5.03 -7.54 -37.89
C ILE A 670 -4.99 -8.92 -38.53
N ILE A 671 -3.80 -9.33 -38.98
CA ILE A 671 -3.53 -10.67 -39.49
C ILE A 671 -2.60 -11.39 -38.51
N THR A 672 -2.88 -12.67 -38.23
CA THR A 672 -2.16 -13.46 -37.22
C THR A 672 -1.59 -14.73 -37.84
N GLY A 673 -0.34 -15.08 -37.50
CA GLY A 673 0.25 -16.35 -37.90
C GLY A 673 -0.51 -17.57 -37.37
N ILE A 674 -0.30 -18.73 -37.98
CA ILE A 674 -1.05 -19.96 -37.65
C ILE A 674 -0.75 -20.37 -36.21
N SER A 675 -1.80 -20.59 -35.42
CA SER A 675 -1.73 -20.97 -34.02
C SER A 675 -1.95 -22.48 -33.83
N SER A 676 -1.05 -23.31 -34.36
CA SER A 676 -1.10 -24.77 -34.19
C SER A 676 0.08 -25.29 -33.37
N TYR A 677 -0.18 -26.35 -32.60
CA TYR A 677 0.77 -26.98 -31.68
C TYR A 677 0.98 -28.44 -32.06
N ASP A 678 2.21 -28.91 -31.83
CA ASP A 678 2.55 -30.32 -31.90
C ASP A 678 2.02 -31.08 -30.67
N THR A 679 2.27 -32.39 -30.62
CA THR A 679 1.85 -33.25 -29.49
C THR A 679 2.56 -32.92 -28.18
N ASN A 680 3.66 -32.18 -28.21
CA ASN A 680 4.44 -31.76 -27.04
C ASN A 680 4.03 -30.35 -26.57
N GLY A 681 3.06 -29.72 -27.23
CA GLY A 681 2.61 -28.36 -26.95
C GLY A 681 3.61 -27.29 -27.42
N ASP A 682 4.51 -27.64 -28.33
CA ASP A 682 5.41 -26.69 -28.97
C ASP A 682 4.79 -26.19 -30.29
N PRO A 683 4.98 -24.92 -30.69
CA PRO A 683 4.43 -24.40 -31.93
C PRO A 683 4.92 -25.16 -33.16
N ASP A 684 4.01 -25.50 -34.08
CA ASP A 684 4.37 -26.16 -35.34
C ASP A 684 5.17 -25.24 -36.28
N TYR A 685 4.95 -23.92 -36.18
CA TYR A 685 5.47 -22.92 -37.12
C TYR A 685 6.08 -21.71 -36.40
N ALA A 686 7.07 -21.11 -37.05
CA ALA A 686 7.86 -20.00 -36.51
C ALA A 686 7.01 -18.75 -36.21
N GLU A 687 6.06 -18.42 -37.10
CA GLU A 687 5.17 -17.26 -37.01
C GLU A 687 4.02 -17.41 -36.01
N HIS A 688 4.01 -18.46 -35.18
CA HIS A 688 2.92 -18.72 -34.25
C HIS A 688 2.63 -17.49 -33.38
N SER A 689 1.37 -17.03 -33.37
CA SER A 689 0.91 -15.83 -32.66
C SER A 689 1.61 -14.53 -33.04
N LEU A 690 2.35 -14.47 -34.16
CA LEU A 690 2.84 -13.22 -34.72
C LEU A 690 1.67 -12.45 -35.33
N GLN A 691 1.45 -11.23 -34.87
CA GLN A 691 0.38 -10.35 -35.30
C GLN A 691 0.94 -9.14 -36.05
N LEU A 692 0.30 -8.83 -37.17
CA LEU A 692 0.65 -7.69 -38.02
C LEU A 692 -0.60 -6.84 -38.24
N ASN A 693 -0.44 -5.52 -38.26
CA ASN A 693 -1.50 -4.59 -38.64
C ASN A 693 -1.37 -4.20 -40.10
N VAL A 694 -2.51 -4.12 -40.80
CA VAL A 694 -2.58 -3.76 -42.22
C VAL A 694 -3.38 -2.46 -42.36
N ASP A 695 -2.78 -1.45 -42.97
CA ASP A 695 -3.51 -0.25 -43.40
C ASP A 695 -4.42 -0.60 -44.59
N LEU A 696 -5.71 -0.37 -44.42
CA LEU A 696 -6.76 -0.70 -45.38
C LEU A 696 -7.17 0.50 -46.25
N SER A 697 -6.47 1.64 -46.13
CA SER A 697 -6.83 2.90 -46.80
C SER A 697 -6.66 2.86 -48.32
N VAL A 698 -5.78 2.00 -48.83
CA VAL A 698 -5.48 1.85 -50.25
C VAL A 698 -5.51 0.39 -50.65
N ASP A 699 -6.24 0.09 -51.73
CA ASP A 699 -6.24 -1.24 -52.35
C ASP A 699 -4.90 -1.50 -53.05
N GLY A 700 -4.37 -2.72 -52.93
CA GLY A 700 -3.11 -3.11 -53.54
C GLY A 700 -2.55 -4.42 -53.05
N ASP A 701 -1.49 -4.88 -53.72
CA ASP A 701 -0.65 -5.99 -53.31
C ASP A 701 0.61 -5.44 -52.63
N TYR A 702 0.85 -5.87 -51.40
CA TYR A 702 1.93 -5.40 -50.55
C TYR A 702 2.85 -6.55 -50.15
N THR A 703 4.15 -6.29 -50.20
CA THR A 703 5.17 -7.18 -49.63
C THR A 703 5.87 -6.46 -48.49
N ALA A 704 6.15 -7.17 -47.41
CA ALA A 704 6.89 -6.63 -46.27
C ALA A 704 7.88 -7.66 -45.73
N THR A 705 8.98 -7.17 -45.18
CA THR A 705 9.87 -7.98 -44.32
C THR A 705 9.65 -7.53 -42.90
N VAL A 706 9.12 -8.43 -42.08
CA VAL A 706 8.90 -8.21 -40.64
C VAL A 706 10.05 -8.84 -39.89
N ARG A 707 10.77 -8.05 -39.09
CA ARG A 707 11.84 -8.53 -38.22
C ARG A 707 11.29 -8.68 -36.83
N VAL A 708 11.45 -9.87 -36.24
CA VAL A 708 11.15 -10.14 -34.83
C VAL A 708 12.47 -10.40 -34.13
N LYS A 709 12.83 -9.55 -33.17
CA LYS A 709 14.11 -9.58 -32.44
C LYS A 709 13.97 -10.36 -31.14
N GLN A 710 14.96 -11.17 -30.82
CA GLN A 710 15.10 -11.75 -29.49
C GLN A 710 16.53 -11.60 -29.00
N GLY A 711 16.72 -11.00 -27.83
CA GLY A 711 18.02 -10.88 -27.18
C GLY A 711 18.61 -12.24 -26.81
N PHE A 712 19.93 -12.32 -26.67
CA PHE A 712 20.60 -13.59 -26.41
C PHE A 712 20.25 -14.17 -25.04
N THR A 713 19.94 -13.33 -24.03
CA THR A 713 19.62 -13.79 -22.67
C THR A 713 18.29 -14.55 -22.66
N GLY A 714 17.25 -13.97 -23.26
CA GLY A 714 15.97 -14.64 -23.47
C GLY A 714 16.09 -15.89 -24.35
N LYS A 715 17.05 -15.92 -25.29
CA LYS A 715 17.31 -17.12 -26.09
C LYS A 715 17.91 -18.27 -25.27
N ILE A 716 18.82 -17.97 -24.34
CA ILE A 716 19.36 -18.98 -23.40
C ILE A 716 18.26 -19.42 -22.44
N GLU A 717 17.45 -18.49 -21.95
CA GLU A 717 16.30 -18.76 -21.09
C GLU A 717 15.34 -19.76 -21.75
N ASP A 718 14.94 -19.54 -23.01
CA ASP A 718 14.11 -20.46 -23.79
C ASP A 718 14.69 -21.87 -23.85
N GLN A 719 16.02 -22.01 -23.96
CA GLN A 719 16.67 -23.33 -23.97
C GLN A 719 16.56 -23.99 -22.60
N ILE A 720 16.77 -23.25 -21.52
CA ILE A 720 16.64 -23.76 -20.16
C ILE A 720 15.19 -24.17 -19.89
N ASP A 721 14.22 -23.34 -20.23
CA ASP A 721 12.80 -23.65 -20.04
C ASP A 721 12.37 -24.91 -20.81
N LYS A 722 12.87 -25.10 -22.04
CA LYS A 722 12.65 -26.35 -22.79
C LYS A 722 13.24 -27.57 -22.09
N MET A 723 14.40 -27.44 -21.45
CA MET A 723 15.06 -28.56 -20.77
C MET A 723 14.43 -28.91 -19.43
N LEU A 724 13.87 -27.91 -18.73
CA LEU A 724 13.23 -28.03 -17.42
C LEU A 724 11.71 -28.21 -17.50
N LYS A 725 11.12 -28.25 -18.70
CA LYS A 725 9.67 -28.44 -18.89
C LYS A 725 9.23 -29.74 -18.22
N ALA A 726 8.29 -29.66 -17.27
CA ALA A 726 7.96 -30.75 -16.36
C ALA A 726 7.56 -32.08 -17.03
N THR A 727 6.99 -32.07 -18.24
CA THR A 727 6.48 -33.28 -18.90
C THR A 727 7.35 -33.78 -20.05
N VAL A 728 8.04 -32.87 -20.74
CA VAL A 728 8.77 -33.20 -21.98
C VAL A 728 10.22 -32.69 -21.97
N GLY A 729 10.66 -32.08 -20.86
CA GLY A 729 11.98 -31.53 -20.72
C GLY A 729 13.04 -32.62 -20.70
N THR A 730 14.10 -32.44 -21.49
CA THR A 730 15.13 -33.47 -21.66
C THR A 730 15.84 -33.81 -20.35
N LEU A 731 16.00 -32.85 -19.43
CA LEU A 731 16.64 -33.10 -18.14
C LEU A 731 15.70 -33.89 -17.22
N ILE A 732 14.42 -33.49 -17.17
CA ILE A 732 13.40 -34.15 -16.36
C ILE A 732 13.23 -35.62 -16.79
N ILE A 733 13.11 -35.88 -18.09
CA ILE A 733 13.05 -37.24 -18.63
C ILE A 733 14.31 -38.06 -18.26
N ASN A 734 15.47 -37.41 -18.19
CA ASN A 734 16.69 -38.10 -17.79
C ASN A 734 16.74 -38.43 -16.30
N GLN A 735 16.21 -37.55 -15.45
CA GLN A 735 16.01 -37.80 -14.01
C GLN A 735 15.03 -38.95 -13.81
N ASP A 736 13.88 -38.94 -14.48
CA ASP A 736 12.89 -40.02 -14.39
C ASP A 736 13.49 -41.37 -14.79
N ARG A 737 14.30 -41.39 -15.87
CA ARG A 737 15.00 -42.60 -16.31
C ARG A 737 16.03 -43.09 -15.28
N VAL A 738 16.69 -42.19 -14.56
CA VAL A 738 17.63 -42.53 -13.50
C VAL A 738 16.88 -43.09 -12.29
N GLU A 739 15.76 -42.48 -11.91
CA GLU A 739 14.87 -42.92 -10.84
C GLU A 739 14.33 -44.33 -11.11
N ASP A 740 13.81 -44.59 -12.31
CA ASP A 740 13.35 -45.92 -12.73
C ASP A 740 14.44 -47.00 -12.56
N GLN A 741 15.73 -46.64 -12.76
CA GLN A 741 16.83 -47.58 -12.53
C GLN A 741 17.11 -47.81 -11.05
N ILE A 742 16.96 -46.78 -10.21
CA ILE A 742 17.08 -46.89 -8.76
C ILE A 742 16.01 -47.86 -8.24
N ASP A 743 14.75 -47.68 -8.63
CA ASP A 743 13.62 -48.56 -8.28
C ASP A 743 13.90 -50.03 -8.67
N ILE A 744 14.41 -50.26 -9.89
CA ILE A 744 14.80 -51.60 -10.36
C ILE A 744 15.90 -52.22 -9.49
N PHE A 745 16.83 -51.43 -8.94
CA PHE A 745 17.85 -51.94 -8.04
C PHE A 745 17.31 -52.19 -6.63
N GLU A 746 16.39 -51.34 -6.13
CA GLU A 746 15.68 -51.57 -4.88
C GLU A 746 14.93 -52.90 -4.88
N ASP A 747 14.14 -53.16 -5.92
CA ASP A 747 13.41 -54.44 -6.10
C ASP A 747 14.37 -55.65 -6.07
N LYS A 748 15.55 -55.52 -6.69
CA LYS A 748 16.57 -56.59 -6.70
C LYS A 748 17.22 -56.78 -5.35
N ILE A 749 17.48 -55.70 -4.62
CA ILE A 749 18.01 -55.71 -3.26
C ILE A 749 17.03 -56.46 -2.36
N GLU A 750 15.75 -56.07 -2.35
CA GLU A 750 14.71 -56.73 -1.55
C GLU A 750 14.60 -58.23 -1.87
N LEU A 751 14.62 -58.59 -3.16
CA LEU A 751 14.57 -59.98 -3.59
C LEU A 751 15.79 -60.78 -3.11
N GLU A 752 17.00 -60.20 -3.19
CA GLU A 752 18.22 -60.85 -2.72
C GLU A 752 18.28 -60.95 -1.19
N GLU A 753 17.84 -59.94 -0.46
CA GLU A 753 17.67 -60.00 1.00
C GLU A 753 16.73 -61.14 1.41
N TYR A 754 15.58 -61.25 0.75
CA TYR A 754 14.65 -62.35 0.99
C TYR A 754 15.29 -63.72 0.67
N ARG A 755 16.03 -63.83 -0.43
CA ARG A 755 16.76 -65.06 -0.80
C ARG A 755 17.81 -65.43 0.24
N LEU A 756 18.55 -64.45 0.76
CA LEU A 756 19.57 -64.62 1.79
C LEU A 756 18.95 -65.14 3.09
N ILE A 757 17.84 -64.56 3.54
CA ILE A 757 17.10 -65.04 4.72
C ILE A 757 16.72 -66.53 4.55
N LYS A 758 16.15 -66.89 3.39
CA LYS A 758 15.79 -68.30 3.11
C LYS A 758 17.00 -69.22 2.97
N ALA A 759 18.14 -68.71 2.50
CA ALA A 759 19.37 -69.48 2.43
C ALA A 759 19.95 -69.75 3.82
N GLU A 760 19.96 -68.75 4.69
CA GLU A 760 20.38 -68.87 6.09
C GLU A 760 19.53 -69.90 6.84
N ASP A 761 18.19 -69.78 6.76
CA ASP A 761 17.25 -70.75 7.35
C ASP A 761 17.56 -72.19 6.93
N ARG A 762 17.83 -72.40 5.63
CA ARG A 762 18.15 -73.72 5.07
C ARG A 762 19.50 -74.23 5.54
N LEU A 763 20.52 -73.37 5.62
CA LEU A 763 21.84 -73.73 6.13
C LEU A 763 21.76 -74.11 7.61
N VAL A 764 21.12 -73.29 8.42
CA VAL A 764 20.87 -73.54 9.85
C VAL A 764 20.11 -74.86 10.07
N ALA A 765 19.08 -75.15 9.25
CA ALA A 765 18.33 -76.41 9.32
C ALA A 765 19.14 -77.63 8.85
N ARG A 766 20.07 -77.47 7.89
CA ARG A 766 20.97 -78.54 7.44
C ARG A 766 22.01 -78.86 8.51
N PHE A 767 22.66 -77.85 9.09
CA PHE A 767 23.67 -78.08 10.12
C PHE A 767 23.10 -78.68 11.40
N ALA A 768 21.89 -78.28 11.82
CA ALA A 768 21.26 -78.93 12.97
C ALA A 768 20.82 -80.38 12.72
N ARG A 769 20.43 -80.72 11.48
CA ARG A 769 20.19 -82.12 11.11
C ARG A 769 21.47 -82.94 11.15
N LEU A 770 22.58 -82.38 10.64
CA LEU A 770 23.89 -83.00 10.66
C LEU A 770 24.38 -83.23 12.10
N GLU A 771 24.21 -82.24 12.98
CA GLU A 771 24.52 -82.35 14.40
C GLU A 771 23.70 -83.46 15.08
N LYS A 772 22.39 -83.53 14.83
CA LYS A 772 21.53 -84.61 15.33
C LYS A 772 22.01 -85.99 14.86
N THR A 773 22.40 -86.13 13.59
CA THR A 773 22.91 -87.41 13.06
C THR A 773 24.26 -87.79 13.65
N LEU A 774 25.16 -86.82 13.88
CA LEU A 774 26.45 -87.06 14.52
C LEU A 774 26.27 -87.51 15.98
N VAL A 775 25.35 -86.89 16.72
CA VAL A 775 25.01 -87.30 18.09
C VAL A 775 24.49 -88.75 18.11
N LEU A 776 23.60 -89.11 17.17
CA LEU A 776 23.10 -90.49 17.06
C LEU A 776 24.23 -91.49 16.74
N LEU A 777 25.14 -91.16 15.82
CA LEU A 777 26.29 -92.00 15.48
C LEU A 777 27.28 -92.14 16.64
N GLN A 778 27.58 -91.05 17.36
CA GLN A 778 28.45 -91.09 18.54
C GLN A 778 27.82 -91.97 19.63
N ASN A 779 26.51 -91.86 19.87
CA ASN A 779 25.80 -92.73 20.81
C ASN A 779 25.80 -94.20 20.36
N GLN A 780 25.64 -94.48 19.05
CA GLN A 780 25.74 -95.85 18.52
C GLN A 780 27.16 -96.42 18.63
N MET A 781 28.20 -95.61 18.38
CA MET A 781 29.59 -96.02 18.54
C MET A 781 29.95 -96.25 20.02
N ALA A 782 29.46 -95.40 20.92
CA ALA A 782 29.59 -95.61 22.36
C ALA A 782 28.88 -96.89 22.80
N ALA A 783 27.66 -97.15 22.31
CA ALA A 783 26.93 -98.39 22.58
C ALA A 783 27.62 -99.64 21.98
N ALA A 784 28.18 -99.54 20.78
CA ALA A 784 28.92 -100.62 20.13
C ALA A 784 30.26 -100.91 20.85
N SER A 785 30.93 -99.89 21.37
CA SER A 785 32.10 -100.01 22.24
C SER A 785 31.78 -100.75 23.55
N ILE A 786 30.60 -100.50 24.13
CA ILE A 786 30.12 -101.18 25.35
C ILE A 786 29.70 -102.65 25.08
N LEU A 787 29.24 -102.97 23.86
CA LEU A 787 28.87 -104.34 23.43
C LEU A 787 30.05 -105.19 22.94
N GLY A 788 31.23 -104.58 22.76
CA GLY A 788 32.46 -105.23 22.28
C GLY A 788 33.49 -105.53 23.37
N MET A 789 33.11 -105.47 24.64
CA MET A 789 33.95 -105.87 25.80
C MET A 789 33.47 -107.16 26.44
#